data_AF-A0A1F6CCA7-F1
#
_entry.id   AF-A0A1F6CCA7-F1
#
_cell.length_a   1.000
_cell.length_b   1.000
_cell.length_c   1.000
_cell.angle_alpha   90.00
_cell.angle_beta   90.00
_cell.angle_gamma   90.00
#
_symmetry.space_group_name_H-M   'P 1'
#
loop_
_entity.id
_entity.type
_entity.pdbx_description
1 polymer ?
#
loop_
_entity_poly.entity_id
_entity_poly.type
_entity_poly.pdbx_seq_one_letter_code
_entity_poly.pdbx_strand_id
1 'polypeptide(L)'
;MAVETKTKQEIRELVLPVTGMTCASCVHHVEKALRRVKGVATVNVNLATEKATVAFDPAVATLPSMRTAVEHAGYDLMIERASLPAAAEAAQELLDEQARGRALTRTAIQATAALVVGLFALALMFLPKWFYIPWWRWSAEDAWPLVFFVATPVQAWAGWRFYRAAWAAGRHGQVNMNTLIALGTLVAWAYSVLVTFKGDFVHSGGLMSEVYYDSGLIIIAFMLVGRYLEDRAKGQTAGAIKKLLGLQPKTATVIRDGAEVETPIAQLQPSDLIRVRPGEKIAVDGVVVEGESAVDESMLTGESVPVEKRAGDEVIGATLNTSGSLVYRATRVGEDTALAQIVHLVQQAQGSKAPIQRLADTIAGHFVPAVMVVAVLTFLAWFLFGPEPRFNLALITMVSVLIIACPCAMGLATPTAIMVGTGKGAEMGLLVRSGEALETARRLTTIVLDKTGTLTRGKPAVTEVVPMDGIDEETLLRLAATVEQGSEHPLGRAVVEEALRRGFSLNGGSEGFRATAGGGVQASVGGQHVLVGRAGFLDEQGTAIHGLREVGERMALNGQTPLYVAIDGRPAGLLGLADALKAEAREAVAELKSLGLDVWMLTGDTRETAQAIARQVGIENVLAEVRPEDKANKMRELQAAGGVVAMVGDGVNDAPALAQADLGVAIGTGADVALEASDITLVGGDPRGVAAAIALSRRTVDTIKSNLFWAFAYNVILIPVAAGGLYLLTGDLLNPGLAAAAMALSSVSVVTNSLRLRAFRRQDAASFRRPAPADRVRDWSYLAGIAVVATVVAVGGYSWSRNAADSLPTISVEAESLRYAPAAVHLAAQPGDLVRVSFTNHDEVFHDWSVVGIPDAHVSARAGQMAMATFRVLQTGSFELWCTVPGHWEAGMVGTLVIDRGES
;
A
#
# COMPACT_ATOMS: atom_id res chain seq x y z
N MET A 1 -22.65 -41.52 33.40
CA MET A 1 -22.60 -40.32 32.54
C MET A 1 -21.14 -39.91 32.43
N ALA A 2 -20.49 -40.27 31.33
CA ALA A 2 -19.12 -39.83 31.06
C ALA A 2 -19.15 -38.35 30.70
N VAL A 3 -18.38 -37.55 31.42
CA VAL A 3 -18.18 -36.13 31.16
C VAL A 3 -17.35 -36.02 29.88
N GLU A 4 -17.95 -35.55 28.79
CA GLU A 4 -17.23 -35.16 27.58
C GLU A 4 -16.35 -33.95 27.89
N THR A 5 -15.06 -34.21 28.11
CA THR A 5 -14.02 -33.19 28.05
C THR A 5 -13.92 -32.70 26.61
N LYS A 6 -14.54 -31.57 26.29
CA LYS A 6 -14.26 -30.83 25.05
C LYS A 6 -12.80 -30.36 25.10
N THR A 7 -11.92 -31.07 24.40
CA THR A 7 -10.55 -30.63 24.13
C THR A 7 -10.61 -29.29 23.43
N LYS A 8 -10.10 -28.24 24.07
CA LYS A 8 -9.98 -26.89 23.50
C LYS A 8 -9.04 -26.99 22.30
N GLN A 9 -9.53 -26.81 21.07
CA GLN A 9 -8.70 -26.83 19.87
C GLN A 9 -7.69 -25.68 19.95
N GLU A 10 -6.40 -26.01 20.03
CA GLU A 10 -5.31 -25.04 20.07
C GLU A 10 -5.00 -24.60 18.63
N ILE A 11 -5.66 -23.54 18.17
CA ILE A 11 -5.39 -22.97 16.84
C ILE A 11 -4.07 -22.21 16.89
N ARG A 12 -3.13 -22.56 16.01
CA ARG A 12 -1.84 -21.89 15.85
C ARG A 12 -1.79 -21.11 14.54
N GLU A 13 -1.13 -19.97 14.57
CA GLU A 13 -0.87 -19.16 13.38
C GLU A 13 0.55 -19.42 12.86
N LEU A 14 0.68 -19.57 11.55
CA LEU A 14 1.97 -19.79 10.88
C LEU A 14 2.03 -19.00 9.59
N VAL A 15 3.17 -18.33 9.39
CA VAL A 15 3.46 -17.57 8.17
C VAL A 15 4.31 -18.43 7.24
N LEU A 16 3.84 -18.63 6.02
CA LEU A 16 4.42 -19.50 5.02
C LEU A 16 4.85 -18.67 3.80
N PRO A 17 6.15 -18.56 3.47
CA PRO A 17 6.57 -17.90 2.24
C PRO A 17 6.13 -18.71 1.02
N VAL A 18 5.37 -18.09 0.12
CA VAL A 18 4.81 -18.70 -1.09
C VAL A 18 5.36 -17.96 -2.32
N THR A 19 6.11 -18.68 -3.14
CA THR A 19 6.75 -18.13 -4.34
C THR A 19 5.99 -18.47 -5.62
N GLY A 20 6.11 -17.62 -6.63
CA GLY A 20 5.47 -17.80 -7.94
C GLY A 20 4.11 -17.11 -8.09
N MET A 21 3.62 -16.43 -7.05
CA MET A 21 2.42 -15.59 -7.14
C MET A 21 2.73 -14.30 -7.91
N THR A 22 1.91 -13.96 -8.90
CA THR A 22 2.19 -12.81 -9.77
C THR A 22 1.00 -11.87 -9.97
N CYS A 23 -0.19 -12.21 -9.45
CA CYS A 23 -1.38 -11.35 -9.56
C CYS A 23 -2.42 -11.69 -8.47
N ALA A 24 -3.43 -10.83 -8.33
CA ALA A 24 -4.57 -11.02 -7.43
C ALA A 24 -5.26 -12.39 -7.57
N SER A 25 -5.39 -12.89 -8.81
CA SER A 25 -5.94 -14.22 -9.07
C SER A 25 -5.09 -15.34 -8.46
N CYS A 26 -3.75 -15.22 -8.46
CA CYS A 26 -2.87 -16.19 -7.81
C CYS A 26 -3.13 -16.30 -6.31
N VAL A 27 -3.33 -15.14 -5.67
CA VAL A 27 -3.60 -15.04 -4.24
C VAL A 27 -4.88 -15.79 -3.87
N HIS A 28 -5.96 -15.55 -4.61
CA HIS A 28 -7.24 -16.22 -4.38
C HIS A 28 -7.13 -17.75 -4.50
N HIS A 29 -6.29 -18.24 -5.41
CA HIS A 29 -6.11 -19.67 -5.62
C HIS A 29 -5.30 -20.34 -4.52
N VAL A 30 -4.22 -19.72 -4.06
CA VAL A 30 -3.46 -20.20 -2.90
C VAL A 30 -4.36 -20.21 -1.65
N GLU A 31 -5.17 -19.16 -1.44
CA GLU A 31 -6.15 -19.12 -0.35
C GLU A 31 -7.15 -20.28 -0.44
N LYS A 32 -7.73 -20.51 -1.62
CA LYS A 32 -8.69 -21.59 -1.84
C LYS A 32 -8.07 -22.97 -1.65
N ALA A 33 -6.81 -23.14 -2.05
CA ALA A 33 -6.08 -24.39 -1.89
C ALA A 33 -5.79 -24.69 -0.42
N LEU A 34 -5.25 -23.72 0.32
CA LEU A 34 -4.96 -23.86 1.75
C LEU A 34 -6.24 -24.01 2.59
N ARG A 35 -7.32 -23.30 2.26
CA ARG A 35 -8.63 -23.45 2.95
C ARG A 35 -9.27 -24.82 2.77
N ARG A 36 -8.90 -25.56 1.73
CA ARG A 36 -9.39 -26.94 1.50
C ARG A 36 -8.65 -27.97 2.37
N VAL A 37 -7.52 -27.60 2.96
CA VAL A 37 -6.79 -28.48 3.88
C VAL A 37 -7.60 -28.60 5.18
N LYS A 38 -7.96 -29.84 5.53
CA LYS A 38 -8.73 -30.11 6.74
C LYS A 38 -7.92 -29.67 7.98
N GLY A 39 -8.53 -28.93 8.89
CA GLY A 39 -7.86 -28.38 10.08
C GLY A 39 -7.39 -26.93 9.91
N VAL A 40 -7.45 -26.36 8.71
CA VAL A 40 -7.20 -24.92 8.50
C VAL A 40 -8.46 -24.12 8.78
N ALA A 41 -8.37 -23.16 9.70
CA ALA A 41 -9.48 -22.29 10.09
C ALA A 41 -9.53 -21.02 9.23
N THR A 42 -8.40 -20.33 9.09
CA THR A 42 -8.30 -19.10 8.29
C THR A 42 -7.03 -19.11 7.45
N VAL A 43 -7.12 -18.47 6.28
CA VAL A 43 -5.99 -18.27 5.37
C VAL A 43 -6.06 -16.86 4.83
N ASN A 44 -4.93 -16.18 4.90
CA ASN A 44 -4.70 -14.86 4.34
C ASN A 44 -3.41 -14.88 3.52
N VAL A 45 -3.49 -14.59 2.23
CA VAL A 45 -2.30 -14.59 1.35
C VAL A 45 -2.00 -13.18 0.88
N ASN A 46 -0.74 -12.78 0.97
CA ASN A 46 -0.31 -11.44 0.59
C ASN A 46 0.66 -11.48 -0.59
N LEU A 47 0.28 -10.80 -1.68
CA LEU A 47 1.09 -10.73 -2.89
C LEU A 47 2.32 -9.83 -2.75
N ALA A 48 2.27 -8.80 -1.93
CA ALA A 48 3.38 -7.85 -1.79
C ALA A 48 4.50 -8.40 -0.91
N THR A 49 4.16 -9.21 0.09
CA THR A 49 5.14 -9.88 0.96
C THR A 49 5.44 -11.32 0.53
N GLU A 50 4.76 -11.85 -0.49
CA GLU A 50 4.85 -13.25 -0.95
C GLU A 50 4.72 -14.27 0.20
N LYS A 51 3.83 -13.99 1.15
CA LYS A 51 3.61 -14.81 2.36
C LYS A 51 2.13 -15.18 2.51
N ALA A 52 1.88 -16.38 3.02
CA ALA A 52 0.56 -16.91 3.37
C ALA A 52 0.49 -17.14 4.88
N THR A 53 -0.37 -16.41 5.57
CA THR A 53 -0.63 -16.59 7.00
C THR A 53 -1.81 -17.54 7.18
N VAL A 54 -1.58 -18.63 7.91
CA VAL A 54 -2.53 -19.73 8.08
C VAL A 54 -2.78 -19.95 9.57
N ALA A 55 -4.03 -19.85 10.00
CA ALA A 55 -4.44 -20.34 11.32
C ALA A 55 -4.97 -21.77 11.18
N PHE A 56 -4.34 -22.71 11.87
CA PHE A 56 -4.64 -24.14 11.72
C PHE A 56 -4.58 -24.88 13.05
N ASP A 57 -5.32 -25.98 13.12
CA ASP A 57 -5.25 -26.96 14.18
C ASP A 57 -4.04 -27.89 13.91
N PRO A 58 -2.96 -27.82 14.71
CA PRO A 58 -1.76 -28.60 14.50
C PRO A 58 -1.97 -30.11 14.70
N ALA A 59 -3.08 -30.53 15.32
CA ALA A 59 -3.45 -31.93 15.44
C ALA A 59 -4.05 -32.50 14.14
N VAL A 60 -4.51 -31.63 13.21
CA VAL A 60 -5.25 -32.03 12.01
C VAL A 60 -4.53 -31.62 10.72
N ALA A 61 -3.97 -30.40 10.67
CA ALA A 61 -3.24 -29.87 9.53
C ALA A 61 -1.74 -29.83 9.81
N THR A 62 -0.94 -30.32 8.87
CA THR A 62 0.54 -30.33 8.98
C THR A 62 1.18 -29.51 7.87
N LEU A 63 2.37 -28.97 8.13
CA LEU A 63 3.19 -28.25 7.14
C LEU A 63 3.32 -28.99 5.78
N PRO A 64 3.61 -30.31 5.74
CA PRO A 64 3.63 -31.06 4.49
C PRO A 64 2.29 -31.05 3.74
N SER A 65 1.17 -31.22 4.45
CA SER A 65 -0.17 -31.19 3.82
C SER A 65 -0.49 -29.82 3.20
N MET A 66 -0.06 -28.73 3.85
CA MET A 66 -0.18 -27.37 3.32
C MET A 66 0.73 -27.14 2.11
N ARG A 67 1.98 -27.63 2.14
CA ARG A 67 2.88 -27.59 0.97
C ARG A 67 2.26 -28.29 -0.23
N THR A 68 1.81 -29.53 -0.07
CA THR A 68 1.21 -30.30 -1.17
C THR A 68 -0.02 -29.59 -1.75
N ALA A 69 -0.83 -28.94 -0.92
CA ALA A 69 -1.98 -28.16 -1.40
C ALA A 69 -1.54 -26.95 -2.25
N VAL A 70 -0.47 -26.26 -1.86
CA VAL A 70 0.07 -25.10 -2.58
C VAL A 70 0.79 -25.51 -3.87
N GLU A 71 1.53 -26.61 -3.86
CA GLU A 71 2.14 -27.22 -5.06
C GLU A 71 1.09 -27.69 -6.06
N HIS A 72 0.01 -28.32 -5.60
CA HIS A 72 -1.14 -28.68 -6.45
C HIS A 72 -1.90 -27.47 -6.99
N ALA A 73 -1.75 -26.30 -6.39
CA ALA A 73 -2.28 -25.04 -6.93
C ALA A 73 -1.31 -24.37 -7.92
N GLY A 74 -0.10 -24.93 -8.11
CA GLY A 74 0.91 -24.44 -9.05
C GLY A 74 1.92 -23.45 -8.46
N TYR A 75 2.11 -23.45 -7.14
CA TYR A 75 3.01 -22.54 -6.41
C TYR A 75 3.97 -23.29 -5.49
N ASP A 76 5.09 -22.65 -5.13
CA ASP A 76 6.12 -23.27 -4.28
C ASP A 76 6.11 -22.66 -2.87
N LEU A 77 6.23 -23.51 -1.84
CA LEU A 77 6.20 -23.11 -0.44
C LEU A 77 7.59 -23.28 0.20
N MET A 78 8.24 -22.17 0.54
CA MET A 78 9.58 -22.16 1.16
C MET A 78 9.47 -22.42 2.67
N ILE A 79 10.44 -23.16 3.24
CA ILE A 79 10.52 -23.36 4.69
C ILE A 79 11.47 -22.32 5.27
N GLU A 80 10.99 -21.47 6.15
CA GLU A 80 11.85 -20.62 6.98
C GLU A 80 12.65 -21.56 7.90
N ARG A 81 13.98 -21.63 7.70
CA ARG A 81 14.88 -22.41 8.57
C ARG A 81 14.98 -21.70 9.92
N ALA A 82 15.13 -22.48 11.00
CA ALA A 82 15.37 -21.98 12.35
C ALA A 82 16.44 -20.86 12.36
N SER A 83 16.18 -19.84 13.18
CA SER A 83 16.99 -18.62 13.38
C SER A 83 18.48 -18.89 13.19
N LEU A 84 19.06 -18.30 12.14
CA LEU A 84 20.48 -18.39 11.87
C LEU A 84 21.23 -17.53 12.91
N PRO A 85 22.49 -17.82 13.23
CA PRO A 85 23.33 -16.89 13.99
C PRO A 85 23.34 -15.51 13.32
N ALA A 86 23.33 -14.40 14.07
CA ALA A 86 23.20 -13.04 13.54
C ALA A 86 24.17 -12.69 12.39
N ALA A 87 25.39 -13.27 12.38
CA ALA A 87 26.34 -13.13 11.28
C ALA A 87 25.91 -13.85 9.99
N ALA A 88 25.26 -15.01 10.12
CA ALA A 88 24.68 -15.76 9.03
C ALA A 88 23.36 -15.14 8.54
N GLU A 89 22.56 -14.51 9.43
CA GLU A 89 21.39 -13.70 9.02
C GLU A 89 21.81 -12.48 8.20
N ALA A 90 22.79 -11.71 8.66
CA ALA A 90 23.30 -10.55 7.91
C ALA A 90 23.90 -10.97 6.55
N ALA A 91 24.61 -12.10 6.50
CA ALA A 91 25.12 -12.65 5.25
C ALA A 91 23.99 -13.11 4.32
N GLN A 92 22.96 -13.76 4.85
CA GLN A 92 21.79 -14.21 4.10
C GLN A 92 20.98 -13.03 3.57
N GLU A 93 20.79 -11.98 4.37
CA GLU A 93 20.10 -10.74 3.96
C GLU A 93 20.83 -10.04 2.82
N LEU A 94 22.17 -9.97 2.88
CA LEU A 94 23.00 -9.46 1.78
C LEU A 94 22.89 -10.31 0.52
N LEU A 95 22.87 -11.64 0.65
CA LEU A 95 22.68 -12.55 -0.47
C LEU A 95 21.30 -12.39 -1.11
N ASP A 96 20.25 -12.23 -0.29
CA ASP A 96 18.88 -12.03 -0.75
C ASP A 96 18.72 -10.65 -1.43
N GLU A 97 19.35 -9.60 -0.88
CA GLU A 97 19.36 -8.27 -1.49
C GLU A 97 20.12 -8.28 -2.84
N GLN A 98 21.25 -8.98 -2.92
CA GLN A 98 21.96 -9.20 -4.19
C GLN A 98 21.15 -10.02 -5.18
N ALA A 99 20.46 -11.08 -4.73
CA ALA A 99 19.62 -11.91 -5.58
C ALA A 99 18.45 -11.11 -6.17
N ARG A 100 17.79 -10.27 -5.35
CA ARG A 100 16.75 -9.32 -5.78
C ARG A 100 17.30 -8.31 -6.79
N GLY A 101 18.47 -7.74 -6.53
CA GLY A 101 19.15 -6.83 -7.47
C GLY A 101 19.44 -7.50 -8.81
N ARG A 102 19.96 -8.73 -8.81
CA ARG A 102 20.20 -9.51 -10.04
C ARG A 102 18.91 -9.83 -10.78
N ALA A 103 17.82 -10.16 -10.08
CA ALA A 103 16.52 -10.43 -10.69
C ALA A 103 15.92 -9.19 -11.36
N LEU A 104 16.04 -8.01 -10.73
CA LEU A 104 15.64 -6.72 -11.31
C LEU A 104 16.45 -6.40 -12.57
N THR A 105 17.78 -6.53 -12.50
CA THR A 105 18.67 -6.30 -13.64
C THR A 105 18.35 -7.27 -14.79
N ARG A 106 18.11 -8.56 -14.49
CA ARG A 106 17.70 -9.54 -15.49
C ARG A 106 16.37 -9.16 -16.15
N THR A 107 15.39 -8.71 -15.38
CA THR A 107 14.10 -8.25 -15.94
C THR A 107 14.28 -7.02 -16.83
N ALA A 108 15.12 -6.07 -16.42
CA ALA A 108 15.46 -4.90 -17.24
C ALA A 108 16.15 -5.31 -18.54
N ILE A 109 17.13 -6.22 -18.50
CA ILE A 109 17.79 -6.73 -19.70
C ILE A 109 16.79 -7.44 -20.62
N GLN A 110 15.90 -8.27 -20.07
CA GLN A 110 14.84 -8.94 -20.85
C GLN A 110 13.90 -7.93 -21.51
N ALA A 111 13.48 -6.89 -20.79
CA ALA A 111 12.63 -5.83 -21.32
C ALA A 111 13.33 -5.05 -22.44
N THR A 112 14.58 -4.62 -22.21
CA THR A 112 15.38 -3.89 -23.19
C THR A 112 15.66 -4.73 -24.42
N ALA A 113 16.05 -6.00 -24.27
CA ALA A 113 16.30 -6.89 -25.38
C ALA A 113 15.03 -7.10 -26.23
N ALA A 114 13.88 -7.36 -25.59
CA ALA A 114 12.61 -7.47 -26.29
C ALA A 114 12.23 -6.17 -27.02
N LEU A 115 12.44 -5.00 -26.39
CA LEU A 115 12.13 -3.71 -27.00
C LEU A 115 13.05 -3.41 -28.19
N VAL A 116 14.36 -3.57 -28.02
CA VAL A 116 15.36 -3.30 -29.06
C VAL A 116 15.14 -4.23 -30.25
N VAL A 117 14.89 -5.51 -30.02
CA VAL A 117 14.65 -6.47 -31.10
C VAL A 117 13.30 -6.25 -31.76
N GLY A 118 12.26 -5.88 -31.00
CA GLY A 118 10.96 -5.51 -31.56
C GLY A 118 11.06 -4.25 -32.42
N LEU A 119 11.73 -3.20 -31.95
CA LEU A 119 12.00 -1.97 -32.71
C LEU A 119 12.92 -2.23 -33.91
N PHE A 120 13.89 -3.14 -33.79
CA PHE A 120 14.72 -3.55 -34.91
C PHE A 120 13.91 -4.30 -35.97
N ALA A 121 13.02 -5.21 -35.58
CA ALA A 121 12.11 -5.90 -36.49
C ALA A 121 11.20 -4.90 -37.23
N LEU A 122 10.61 -3.96 -36.48
CA LEU A 122 9.83 -2.86 -37.06
C LEU A 122 10.68 -2.03 -38.02
N ALA A 123 11.87 -1.61 -37.61
CA ALA A 123 12.78 -0.81 -38.43
C ALA A 123 13.20 -1.56 -39.70
N LEU A 124 13.52 -2.85 -39.62
CA LEU A 124 13.91 -3.66 -40.77
C LEU A 124 12.77 -3.80 -41.78
N MET A 125 11.52 -3.86 -41.32
CA MET A 125 10.33 -3.94 -42.16
C MET A 125 9.93 -2.59 -42.79
N PHE A 126 10.16 -1.47 -42.10
CA PHE A 126 9.67 -0.14 -42.51
C PHE A 126 10.77 0.82 -43.02
N LEU A 127 12.03 0.70 -42.60
CA LEU A 127 13.14 1.56 -43.06
C LEU A 127 13.34 1.53 -44.58
N PRO A 128 13.30 0.38 -45.27
CA PRO A 128 13.46 0.35 -46.74
C PRO A 128 12.28 1.04 -47.45
N LYS A 129 11.09 1.02 -46.84
CA LYS A 129 9.90 1.73 -47.35
C LYS A 129 10.01 3.25 -47.12
N TRP A 130 10.54 3.65 -45.96
CA TRP A 130 10.63 5.07 -45.56
C TRP A 130 11.87 5.80 -46.09
N PHE A 131 12.97 5.11 -46.32
CA PHE A 131 14.22 5.69 -46.80
C PHE A 131 14.72 4.90 -48.02
N TYR A 132 14.92 5.59 -49.15
CA TYR A 132 15.51 4.95 -50.33
C TYR A 132 16.99 4.61 -50.05
N ILE A 133 17.29 3.32 -49.94
CA ILE A 133 18.64 2.81 -49.72
C ILE A 133 19.05 2.03 -50.98
N PRO A 134 19.83 2.62 -51.91
CA PRO A 134 20.11 2.04 -53.24
C PRO A 134 20.82 0.67 -53.23
N TRP A 135 21.51 0.35 -52.13
CA TRP A 135 22.22 -0.91 -51.93
C TRP A 135 21.39 -1.96 -51.18
N TRP A 136 20.19 -1.62 -50.72
CA TRP A 136 19.28 -2.53 -50.03
C TRP A 136 18.46 -3.32 -51.05
N ARG A 137 18.87 -4.57 -51.29
CA ARG A 137 18.30 -5.45 -52.32
C ARG A 137 17.22 -6.42 -51.82
N TRP A 138 16.98 -6.49 -50.51
CA TRP A 138 15.98 -7.38 -49.92
C TRP A 138 14.62 -6.71 -49.87
N SER A 139 13.61 -7.43 -50.37
CA SER A 139 12.21 -7.06 -50.14
C SER A 139 11.84 -7.22 -48.66
N ALA A 140 10.74 -6.62 -48.22
CA ALA A 140 10.25 -6.80 -46.86
C ALA A 140 9.96 -8.28 -46.55
N GLU A 141 9.55 -9.06 -47.56
CA GLU A 141 9.24 -10.49 -47.46
C GLU A 141 10.51 -11.34 -47.29
N ASP A 142 11.59 -10.98 -47.99
CA ASP A 142 12.91 -11.61 -47.85
C ASP A 142 13.49 -11.43 -46.43
N ALA A 143 13.07 -10.37 -45.73
CA ALA A 143 13.51 -10.08 -44.37
C ALA A 143 12.75 -10.90 -43.30
N TRP A 144 11.58 -11.47 -43.59
CA TRP A 144 10.77 -12.18 -42.57
C TRP A 144 11.46 -13.39 -41.96
N PRO A 145 12.17 -14.26 -42.70
CA PRO A 145 12.92 -15.36 -42.10
C PRO A 145 14.00 -14.85 -41.13
N LEU A 146 14.68 -13.76 -41.47
CA LEU A 146 15.66 -13.15 -40.58
C LEU A 146 14.99 -12.60 -39.31
N VAL A 147 13.87 -11.88 -39.45
CA VAL A 147 13.09 -11.39 -38.31
C VAL A 147 12.65 -12.57 -37.43
N PHE A 148 12.19 -13.68 -38.01
CA PHE A 148 11.81 -14.89 -37.27
C PHE A 148 12.98 -15.43 -36.43
N PHE A 149 14.18 -15.57 -37.02
CA PHE A 149 15.35 -16.11 -36.31
C PHE A 149 15.85 -15.21 -35.18
N VAL A 150 15.67 -13.89 -35.29
CA VAL A 150 16.06 -12.94 -34.24
C VAL A 150 14.95 -12.81 -33.18
N ALA A 151 13.70 -12.71 -33.60
CA ALA A 151 12.57 -12.46 -32.70
C ALA A 151 12.18 -13.67 -31.86
N THR A 152 12.18 -14.88 -32.46
CA THR A 152 11.69 -16.10 -31.79
C THR A 152 12.49 -16.46 -30.52
N PRO A 153 13.85 -16.46 -30.52
CA PRO A 153 14.61 -16.73 -29.30
C PRO A 153 14.35 -15.71 -28.20
N VAL A 154 14.22 -14.43 -28.56
CA VAL A 154 13.97 -13.33 -27.61
C VAL A 154 12.57 -13.45 -27.04
N GLN A 155 11.56 -13.73 -27.87
CA GLN A 155 10.20 -13.96 -27.44
C GLN A 155 10.10 -15.18 -26.52
N ALA A 156 10.79 -16.28 -26.84
CA ALA A 156 10.83 -17.45 -25.99
C ALA A 156 11.49 -17.16 -24.65
N TRP A 157 12.64 -16.48 -24.63
CA TRP A 157 13.40 -16.21 -23.41
C TRP A 157 12.79 -15.12 -22.52
N ALA A 158 12.42 -13.98 -23.10
CA ALA A 158 11.81 -12.86 -22.38
C ALA A 158 10.36 -13.19 -21.98
N GLY A 159 9.62 -13.88 -22.85
CA GLY A 159 8.25 -14.30 -22.64
C GLY A 159 8.07 -15.55 -21.77
N TRP A 160 9.14 -16.33 -21.53
CA TRP A 160 9.08 -17.63 -20.83
C TRP A 160 8.29 -17.58 -19.52
N ARG A 161 8.48 -16.52 -18.74
CA ARG A 161 7.80 -16.31 -17.46
C ARG A 161 6.28 -16.30 -17.61
N PHE A 162 5.76 -15.67 -18.67
CA PHE A 162 4.33 -15.52 -18.92
C PHE A 162 3.76 -16.84 -19.43
N TYR A 163 4.46 -17.50 -20.36
CA TYR A 163 4.04 -18.80 -20.89
C TYR A 163 3.99 -19.88 -19.82
N ARG A 164 5.02 -19.98 -18.98
CA ARG A 164 5.05 -20.93 -17.86
C ARG A 164 3.92 -20.68 -16.88
N ALA A 165 3.67 -19.42 -16.53
CA ALA A 165 2.60 -19.05 -15.59
C ALA A 165 1.20 -19.26 -16.18
N ALA A 166 0.99 -18.97 -17.47
CA ALA A 166 -0.26 -19.21 -18.17
C ALA A 166 -0.55 -20.72 -18.29
N TRP A 167 0.47 -21.51 -18.63
CA TRP A 167 0.35 -22.97 -18.71
C TRP A 167 0.06 -23.61 -17.35
N ALA A 168 0.74 -23.16 -16.29
CA ALA A 168 0.45 -23.59 -14.94
C ALA A 168 -1.01 -23.29 -14.57
N ALA A 169 -1.48 -22.06 -14.78
CA ALA A 169 -2.89 -21.70 -14.54
C ALA A 169 -3.87 -22.55 -15.36
N GLY A 170 -3.59 -22.74 -16.65
CA GLY A 170 -4.43 -23.53 -17.55
C GLY A 170 -4.57 -25.00 -17.13
N ARG A 171 -3.48 -25.64 -16.68
CA ARG A 171 -3.54 -27.03 -16.16
C ARG A 171 -4.49 -27.19 -14.98
N HIS A 172 -4.70 -26.11 -14.22
CA HIS A 172 -5.59 -26.10 -13.05
C HIS A 172 -6.98 -25.51 -13.36
N GLY A 173 -7.34 -25.36 -14.65
CA GLY A 173 -8.63 -24.85 -15.08
C GLY A 173 -8.83 -23.35 -14.85
N GLN A 174 -7.73 -22.59 -14.82
CA GLN A 174 -7.73 -21.17 -14.45
C GLN A 174 -7.19 -20.29 -15.57
N VAL A 175 -7.67 -19.05 -15.59
CA VAL A 175 -7.20 -17.99 -16.47
C VAL A 175 -6.83 -16.76 -15.65
N ASN A 176 -5.72 -16.14 -15.99
CA ASN A 176 -5.23 -14.94 -15.30
C ASN A 176 -4.57 -13.98 -16.28
N MET A 177 -3.98 -12.91 -15.76
CA MET A 177 -3.31 -11.88 -16.56
C MET A 177 -2.21 -12.45 -17.47
N ASN A 178 -1.44 -13.43 -16.98
CA ASN A 178 -0.40 -14.07 -17.79
C ASN A 178 -1.01 -14.89 -18.94
N THR A 179 -2.22 -15.42 -18.78
CA THR A 179 -2.96 -16.09 -19.85
C THR A 179 -3.30 -15.14 -20.99
N LEU A 180 -3.75 -13.91 -20.70
CA LEU A 180 -4.06 -12.90 -21.73
C LEU A 180 -2.82 -12.53 -22.54
N ILE A 181 -1.71 -12.26 -21.84
CA ILE A 181 -0.42 -11.92 -22.48
C ILE A 181 0.08 -13.09 -23.32
N ALA A 182 0.11 -14.30 -22.73
CA ALA A 182 0.58 -15.49 -23.41
C ALA A 182 -0.23 -15.79 -24.66
N LEU A 183 -1.56 -15.70 -24.58
CA LEU A 183 -2.44 -15.93 -25.72
C LEU A 183 -2.19 -14.88 -26.82
N GLY A 184 -2.18 -13.59 -26.47
CA GLY A 184 -1.97 -12.51 -27.43
C GLY A 184 -0.62 -12.61 -28.17
N THR A 185 0.48 -12.85 -27.43
CA THR A 185 1.82 -12.88 -28.03
C THR A 185 2.09 -14.19 -28.77
N LEU A 186 1.54 -15.32 -28.33
CA LEU A 186 1.66 -16.60 -29.04
C LEU A 186 0.83 -16.62 -30.31
N VAL A 187 -0.37 -16.04 -30.30
CA VAL A 187 -1.21 -15.92 -31.50
C VAL A 187 -0.54 -15.04 -32.54
N ALA A 188 -0.03 -13.86 -32.15
CA ALA A 188 0.72 -12.98 -33.03
C ALA A 188 1.95 -13.68 -33.64
N TRP A 189 2.70 -14.41 -32.82
CA TRP A 189 3.86 -15.18 -33.28
C TRP A 189 3.48 -16.33 -34.21
N ALA A 190 2.48 -17.14 -33.85
CA ALA A 190 2.05 -18.29 -34.66
C ALA A 190 1.54 -17.85 -36.04
N TYR A 191 0.77 -16.76 -36.10
CA TYR A 191 0.36 -16.15 -37.36
C TYR A 191 1.57 -15.69 -38.19
N SER A 192 2.51 -15.00 -37.56
CA SER A 192 3.73 -14.53 -38.22
C SER A 192 4.58 -15.68 -38.78
N VAL A 193 4.70 -16.79 -38.05
CA VAL A 193 5.41 -18.01 -38.50
C VAL A 193 4.72 -18.61 -39.72
N LEU A 194 3.38 -18.69 -39.70
CA LEU A 194 2.61 -19.20 -40.83
C LEU A 194 2.83 -18.33 -42.08
N VAL A 195 2.78 -17.00 -41.94
CA VAL A 195 3.05 -16.06 -43.04
C VAL A 195 4.49 -16.20 -43.54
N THR A 196 5.47 -16.33 -42.63
CA THR A 196 6.91 -16.39 -43.00
C THR A 196 7.26 -17.63 -43.83
N PHE A 197 6.69 -18.80 -43.52
CA PHE A 197 7.06 -20.06 -44.17
C PHE A 197 6.01 -20.60 -45.15
N LYS A 198 4.79 -20.08 -45.10
CA LYS A 198 3.65 -20.50 -45.92
C LYS A 198 2.90 -19.29 -46.48
N GLY A 199 3.63 -18.22 -46.83
CA GLY A 199 3.08 -16.99 -47.42
C GLY A 199 2.14 -17.26 -48.60
N ASP A 200 2.53 -18.14 -49.54
CA ASP A 200 1.70 -18.49 -50.71
C ASP A 200 0.36 -19.14 -50.33
N PHE A 201 0.33 -19.95 -49.26
CA PHE A 201 -0.90 -20.56 -48.75
C PHE A 201 -1.80 -19.53 -48.05
N VAL A 202 -1.19 -18.58 -47.34
CA VAL A 202 -1.90 -17.47 -46.68
C VAL A 202 -2.47 -16.51 -47.73
N HIS A 203 -1.69 -16.16 -48.74
CA HIS A 203 -2.11 -15.33 -49.87
C HIS A 203 -3.21 -15.98 -50.70
N SER A 204 -3.11 -17.27 -51.02
CA SER A 204 -4.16 -18.00 -51.76
C SER A 204 -5.46 -18.17 -50.97
N GLY A 205 -5.41 -18.13 -49.63
CA GLY A 205 -6.60 -18.00 -48.77
C GLY A 205 -7.16 -16.57 -48.68
N GLY A 206 -6.51 -15.60 -49.32
CA GLY A 206 -6.80 -14.16 -49.30
C GLY A 206 -6.71 -13.52 -47.91
N LEU A 207 -5.71 -13.93 -47.15
CA LEU A 207 -5.23 -13.26 -45.94
C LEU A 207 -4.07 -12.32 -46.33
N MET A 208 -3.88 -11.20 -45.62
CA MET A 208 -2.70 -10.34 -45.88
C MET A 208 -1.45 -10.97 -45.28
N SER A 209 -0.36 -10.94 -46.03
CA SER A 209 0.95 -11.40 -45.55
C SER A 209 1.68 -10.27 -44.81
N GLU A 210 1.17 -9.95 -43.63
CA GLU A 210 1.88 -9.11 -42.67
C GLU A 210 2.32 -9.96 -41.48
N VAL A 211 3.53 -9.70 -40.97
CA VAL A 211 4.04 -10.37 -39.76
C VAL A 211 3.94 -9.41 -38.57
N TYR A 212 3.72 -9.96 -37.38
CA TYR A 212 3.51 -9.25 -36.12
C TYR A 212 4.54 -9.64 -35.05
N TYR A 213 5.75 -10.05 -35.45
CA TYR A 213 6.85 -10.38 -34.53
C TYR A 213 7.25 -9.18 -33.67
N ASP A 214 7.27 -8.00 -34.28
CA ASP A 214 7.53 -6.70 -33.64
C ASP A 214 6.52 -6.42 -32.54
N SER A 215 5.22 -6.56 -32.84
CA SER A 215 4.12 -6.30 -31.93
C SER A 215 4.19 -7.24 -30.72
N GLY A 216 4.39 -8.54 -30.94
CA GLY A 216 4.55 -9.53 -29.88
C GLY A 216 5.70 -9.21 -28.91
N LEU A 217 6.86 -8.82 -29.45
CA LEU A 217 8.03 -8.45 -28.65
C LEU A 217 7.86 -7.12 -27.90
N ILE A 218 7.26 -6.11 -28.54
CA ILE A 218 6.98 -4.81 -27.92
C ILE A 218 6.00 -4.97 -26.75
N ILE A 219 4.97 -5.82 -26.92
CA ILE A 219 4.05 -6.17 -25.82
C ILE A 219 4.82 -6.80 -24.67
N ILE A 220 5.64 -7.83 -24.93
CA ILE A 220 6.46 -8.48 -23.90
C ILE A 220 7.35 -7.45 -23.20
N ALA A 221 8.00 -6.56 -23.96
CA ALA A 221 8.87 -5.54 -23.42
C ALA A 221 8.14 -4.61 -22.46
N PHE A 222 7.00 -4.01 -22.86
CA PHE A 222 6.23 -3.12 -21.99
C PHE A 222 5.67 -3.84 -20.77
N MET A 223 5.24 -5.09 -20.92
CA MET A 223 4.82 -5.92 -19.78
C MET A 223 5.97 -6.17 -18.80
N LEU A 224 7.18 -6.40 -19.29
CA LEU A 224 8.38 -6.55 -18.47
C LEU A 224 8.81 -5.24 -17.82
N VAL A 225 8.67 -4.10 -18.49
CA VAL A 225 8.88 -2.76 -17.89
C VAL A 225 7.89 -2.54 -16.76
N GLY A 226 6.60 -2.84 -16.97
CA GLY A 226 5.58 -2.78 -15.93
C GLY A 226 5.95 -3.62 -14.70
N ARG A 227 6.41 -4.87 -14.92
CA ARG A 227 6.90 -5.76 -13.85
C ARG A 227 8.18 -5.26 -13.18
N TYR A 228 9.11 -4.69 -13.94
CA TYR A 228 10.31 -4.10 -13.38
C TYR A 228 9.98 -2.94 -12.44
N LEU A 229 9.07 -2.05 -12.87
CA LEU A 229 8.60 -0.93 -12.06
C LEU A 229 7.85 -1.43 -10.82
N GLU A 230 7.04 -2.46 -10.96
CA GLU A 230 6.35 -3.16 -9.87
C GLU A 230 7.33 -3.67 -8.81
N ASP A 231 8.29 -4.50 -9.22
CA ASP A 231 9.24 -5.14 -8.31
C ASP A 231 10.17 -4.11 -7.66
N ARG A 232 10.57 -3.08 -8.42
CA ARG A 232 11.36 -1.95 -7.90
C ARG A 232 10.57 -1.15 -6.87
N ALA A 233 9.29 -0.88 -7.12
CA ALA A 233 8.44 -0.14 -6.20
C ALA A 233 8.27 -0.92 -4.88
N LYS A 234 7.96 -2.22 -4.94
CA LYS A 234 7.89 -3.11 -3.76
C LYS A 234 9.20 -3.09 -2.96
N GLY A 235 10.34 -3.12 -3.65
CA GLY A 235 11.66 -3.05 -3.01
C GLY A 235 11.93 -1.71 -2.32
N GLN A 236 11.49 -0.59 -2.90
CA GLN A 236 11.66 0.74 -2.28
C GLN A 236 10.77 0.96 -1.06
N THR A 237 9.58 0.34 -1.03
CA THR A 237 8.61 0.48 0.06
C THR A 237 9.00 -0.34 1.30
N ALA A 238 9.86 -1.37 1.17
CA ALA A 238 10.50 -2.06 2.30
C ALA A 238 11.52 -1.19 3.08
N GLY A 239 11.90 -0.02 2.53
CA GLY A 239 12.94 0.83 3.11
C GLY A 239 12.58 1.47 4.46
N ALA A 240 11.30 1.62 4.81
CA ALA A 240 10.88 2.17 6.10
C ALA A 240 11.23 1.21 7.24
N ILE A 241 10.93 -0.08 7.07
CA ILE A 241 11.31 -1.14 8.02
C ILE A 241 12.84 -1.25 8.11
N LYS A 242 13.54 -1.22 6.96
CA LYS A 242 15.02 -1.26 6.95
C LYS A 242 15.64 -0.07 7.69
N LYS A 243 15.04 1.12 7.59
CA LYS A 243 15.46 2.29 8.38
C LYS A 243 15.27 2.06 9.87
N LEU A 244 14.12 1.53 10.30
CA LEU A 244 13.83 1.21 11.70
C LEU A 244 14.83 0.18 12.26
N LEU A 245 15.09 -0.91 11.52
CA LEU A 245 16.10 -1.92 11.89
C LEU A 245 17.51 -1.32 11.93
N GLY A 246 17.84 -0.42 11.01
CA GLY A 246 19.10 0.33 10.99
C GLY A 246 19.28 1.30 12.16
N LEU A 247 18.24 1.53 12.98
CA LEU A 247 18.37 2.36 14.18
C LEU A 247 19.08 1.61 15.30
N GLN A 248 19.00 0.28 15.36
CA GLN A 248 19.53 -0.50 16.46
C GLN A 248 21.07 -0.56 16.42
N PRO A 249 21.78 -0.33 17.54
CA PRO A 249 23.23 -0.51 17.57
C PRO A 249 23.61 -1.99 17.50
N LYS A 250 24.78 -2.30 16.95
CA LYS A 250 25.27 -3.69 16.79
C LYS A 250 25.86 -4.26 18.07
N THR A 251 26.42 -3.40 18.92
CA THR A 251 27.08 -3.73 20.18
C THR A 251 26.57 -2.82 21.29
N ALA A 252 26.73 -3.25 22.53
CA ALA A 252 26.41 -2.50 23.73
C ALA A 252 27.52 -2.69 24.78
N THR A 253 27.77 -1.67 25.60
CA THR A 253 28.75 -1.74 26.68
C THR A 253 28.10 -2.27 27.96
N VAL A 254 28.32 -3.54 28.27
CA VAL A 254 27.77 -4.22 29.44
C VAL A 254 28.75 -4.14 30.60
N ILE A 255 28.26 -3.86 31.81
CA ILE A 255 29.04 -3.86 33.04
C ILE A 255 28.91 -5.25 33.67
N ARG A 256 29.99 -6.05 33.63
CA ARG A 256 30.09 -7.36 34.28
C ARG A 256 31.29 -7.37 35.21
N ASP A 257 31.10 -7.82 36.45
CA ASP A 257 32.14 -7.84 37.49
C ASP A 257 32.86 -6.49 37.70
N GLY A 258 32.14 -5.38 37.49
CA GLY A 258 32.67 -4.00 37.60
C GLY A 258 33.51 -3.53 36.40
N ALA A 259 33.67 -4.36 35.36
CA ALA A 259 34.37 -4.02 34.12
C ALA A 259 33.39 -3.77 32.96
N GLU A 260 33.73 -2.80 32.10
CA GLU A 260 32.99 -2.51 30.87
C GLU A 260 33.43 -3.47 29.74
N VAL A 261 32.49 -4.26 29.21
CA VAL A 261 32.71 -5.24 28.14
C VAL A 261 31.78 -4.93 26.97
N GLU A 262 32.35 -4.72 25.79
CA GLU A 262 31.57 -4.57 24.56
C GLU A 262 30.99 -5.93 24.13
N THR A 263 29.67 -6.02 24.11
CA THR A 263 28.93 -7.26 23.85
C THR A 263 28.00 -7.07 22.64
N PRO A 264 27.96 -8.03 21.69
CA PRO A 264 26.98 -8.02 20.60
C PRO A 264 25.55 -8.03 21.14
N ILE A 265 24.65 -7.28 20.50
CA ILE A 265 23.28 -7.12 21.00
C ILE A 265 22.50 -8.44 21.14
N ALA A 266 22.79 -9.41 20.26
CA ALA A 266 22.18 -10.74 20.28
C ALA A 266 22.61 -11.61 21.48
N GLN A 267 23.64 -11.20 22.23
CA GLN A 267 24.13 -11.89 23.42
C GLN A 267 23.72 -11.20 24.73
N LEU A 268 22.96 -10.10 24.64
CA LEU A 268 22.43 -9.42 25.82
C LEU A 268 21.36 -10.28 26.47
N GLN A 269 21.35 -10.28 27.79
CA GLN A 269 20.37 -10.99 28.60
C GLN A 269 19.54 -10.00 29.42
N PRO A 270 18.29 -10.34 29.76
CA PRO A 270 17.54 -9.59 30.75
C PRO A 270 18.35 -9.44 32.03
N SER A 271 18.27 -8.27 32.68
CA SER A 271 19.05 -7.86 33.85
C SER A 271 20.51 -7.48 33.63
N ASP A 272 21.07 -7.56 32.42
CA ASP A 272 22.39 -6.99 32.12
C ASP A 272 22.39 -5.48 32.43
N LEU A 273 23.46 -4.99 33.08
CA LEU A 273 23.68 -3.56 33.32
C LEU A 273 24.44 -2.97 32.14
N ILE A 274 23.86 -1.98 31.47
CA ILE A 274 24.40 -1.42 30.23
C ILE A 274 24.68 0.06 30.45
N ARG A 275 25.88 0.49 30.09
CA ARG A 275 26.28 1.89 30.10
C ARG A 275 26.02 2.51 28.73
N VAL A 276 25.40 3.69 28.74
CA VAL A 276 25.19 4.53 27.56
C VAL A 276 25.80 5.89 27.81
N ARG A 277 26.65 6.33 26.89
CA ARG A 277 27.32 7.63 26.93
C ARG A 277 26.55 8.68 26.12
N PRO A 278 26.80 9.98 26.30
CA PRO A 278 26.19 11.01 25.47
C PRO A 278 26.49 10.77 23.99
N GLY A 279 25.47 10.84 23.14
CA GLY A 279 25.54 10.58 21.70
C GLY A 279 25.44 9.10 21.31
N GLU A 280 25.41 8.17 22.27
CA GLU A 280 25.19 6.74 22.00
C GLU A 280 23.70 6.40 21.95
N LYS A 281 23.36 5.35 21.20
CA LYS A 281 22.00 4.82 21.17
C LYS A 281 21.81 3.80 22.27
N ILE A 282 20.62 3.80 22.84
CA ILE A 282 20.19 2.78 23.80
C ILE A 282 20.04 1.46 23.03
N ALA A 283 20.63 0.38 23.53
CA ALA A 283 20.70 -0.87 22.78
C ALA A 283 19.40 -1.68 22.84
N VAL A 284 18.86 -1.83 24.05
CA VAL A 284 17.67 -2.63 24.35
C VAL A 284 16.79 -1.88 25.35
N ASP A 285 15.57 -2.34 25.57
CA ASP A 285 14.68 -1.70 26.53
C ASP A 285 15.15 -1.98 27.96
N GLY A 286 14.91 -1.03 28.87
CA GLY A 286 15.31 -1.20 30.26
C GLY A 286 14.90 -0.08 31.20
N VAL A 287 15.41 -0.13 32.42
CA VAL A 287 15.14 0.85 33.47
C VAL A 287 16.45 1.46 33.94
N VAL A 288 16.52 2.79 34.00
CA VAL A 288 17.69 3.52 34.48
C VAL A 288 17.94 3.18 35.95
N VAL A 289 19.16 2.81 36.27
CA VAL A 289 19.61 2.52 37.64
C VAL A 289 20.47 3.66 38.19
N GLU A 290 21.28 4.28 37.33
CA GLU A 290 22.20 5.35 37.70
C GLU A 290 22.30 6.39 36.57
N GLY A 291 22.44 7.67 36.95
CA GLY A 291 22.60 8.79 36.03
C GLY A 291 21.31 9.56 35.73
N GLU A 292 21.49 10.70 35.07
CA GLU A 292 20.42 11.55 34.55
C GLU A 292 20.84 12.04 33.16
N SER A 293 19.92 11.99 32.20
CA SER A 293 20.15 12.45 30.84
C SER A 293 18.85 12.69 30.09
N ALA A 294 18.89 13.58 29.11
CA ALA A 294 17.82 13.73 28.14
C ALA A 294 17.96 12.69 27.00
N VAL A 295 16.88 11.99 26.70
CA VAL A 295 16.80 10.96 25.67
C VAL A 295 15.88 11.42 24.54
N ASP A 296 16.38 11.43 23.32
CA ASP A 296 15.61 11.73 22.11
C ASP A 296 14.91 10.44 21.63
N GLU A 297 13.60 10.40 21.85
CA GLU A 297 12.72 9.30 21.45
C GLU A 297 11.98 9.60 20.12
N SER A 298 12.29 10.71 19.45
CA SER A 298 11.55 11.23 18.28
C SER A 298 11.42 10.24 17.13
N MET A 299 12.42 9.36 16.96
CA MET A 299 12.45 8.36 15.89
C MET A 299 11.43 7.23 16.08
N LEU A 300 10.94 7.02 17.30
CA LEU A 300 9.94 5.99 17.63
C LEU A 300 8.60 6.59 18.03
N THR A 301 8.59 7.71 18.76
CA THR A 301 7.35 8.34 19.26
C THR A 301 6.84 9.43 18.33
N GLY A 302 7.69 9.95 17.43
CA GLY A 302 7.40 11.12 16.61
C GLY A 302 7.41 12.45 17.38
N GLU A 303 7.75 12.44 18.67
CA GLU A 303 7.78 13.63 19.52
C GLU A 303 9.16 14.30 19.45
N SER A 304 9.22 15.58 19.09
CA SER A 304 10.49 16.26 18.78
C SER A 304 11.27 16.76 20.00
N VAL A 305 10.69 16.68 21.20
CA VAL A 305 11.29 17.18 22.44
C VAL A 305 11.92 15.99 23.18
N PRO A 306 13.22 16.04 23.50
CA PRO A 306 13.87 15.01 24.32
C PRO A 306 13.22 14.88 25.70
N VAL A 307 13.11 13.65 26.18
CA VAL A 307 12.52 13.30 27.48
C VAL A 307 13.63 13.13 28.50
N GLU A 308 13.53 13.84 29.63
CA GLU A 308 14.46 13.67 30.75
C GLU A 308 14.26 12.29 31.41
N LYS A 309 15.36 11.57 31.63
CA LYS A 309 15.37 10.24 32.25
C LYS A 309 16.27 10.23 33.48
N ARG A 310 15.76 9.67 34.58
CA ARG A 310 16.43 9.52 35.88
C ARG A 310 16.32 8.08 36.37
N ALA A 311 17.03 7.77 37.45
CA ALA A 311 16.92 6.47 38.11
C ALA A 311 15.46 6.09 38.40
N GLY A 312 15.05 4.91 37.93
CA GLY A 312 13.69 4.40 37.97
C GLY A 312 12.88 4.60 36.68
N ASP A 313 13.32 5.46 35.77
CA ASP A 313 12.61 5.69 34.50
C ASP A 313 12.94 4.61 33.45
N GLU A 314 11.95 4.30 32.62
CA GLU A 314 12.13 3.39 31.48
C GLU A 314 12.83 4.08 30.31
N VAL A 315 13.69 3.32 29.64
CA VAL A 315 14.35 3.68 28.39
C VAL A 315 14.03 2.64 27.31
N ILE A 316 13.84 3.13 26.09
CA ILE A 316 13.43 2.32 24.94
C ILE A 316 14.65 2.09 24.04
N GLY A 317 14.83 0.88 23.53
CA GLY A 317 15.89 0.55 22.58
C GLY A 317 15.85 1.41 21.31
N ALA A 318 17.02 1.67 20.75
CA ALA A 318 17.29 2.49 19.56
C ALA A 318 17.00 4.02 19.67
N THR A 319 16.59 4.51 20.84
CA THR A 319 16.53 5.96 21.13
C THR A 319 17.92 6.53 21.37
N LEU A 320 18.08 7.85 21.22
CA LEU A 320 19.39 8.51 21.30
C LEU A 320 19.58 9.18 22.64
N ASN A 321 20.61 8.79 23.38
CA ASN A 321 21.02 9.50 24.59
C ASN A 321 21.77 10.79 24.21
N THR A 322 21.36 11.95 24.72
CA THR A 322 21.87 13.24 24.21
C THR A 322 22.96 13.89 25.07
N SER A 323 22.75 14.02 26.37
CA SER A 323 23.53 14.94 27.22
C SER A 323 24.35 14.25 28.33
N GLY A 324 23.71 13.41 29.15
CA GLY A 324 24.33 12.71 30.29
C GLY A 324 24.73 11.26 30.00
N SER A 325 25.32 10.58 31.00
CA SER A 325 25.57 9.13 30.92
C SER A 325 24.58 8.39 31.81
N LEU A 326 24.05 7.28 31.28
CA LEU A 326 23.07 6.43 31.95
C LEU A 326 23.66 5.04 32.14
N VAL A 327 23.41 4.44 33.30
CA VAL A 327 23.50 2.99 33.48
C VAL A 327 22.08 2.47 33.66
N TYR A 328 21.66 1.57 32.80
CA TYR A 328 20.32 1.01 32.82
C TYR A 328 20.36 -0.51 32.85
N ARG A 329 19.35 -1.12 33.46
CA ARG A 329 19.17 -2.56 33.53
C ARG A 329 18.28 -3.00 32.37
N ALA A 330 18.75 -3.91 31.53
CA ALA A 330 17.97 -4.49 30.44
C ALA A 330 16.72 -5.20 31.00
N THR A 331 15.55 -4.94 30.42
CA THR A 331 14.28 -5.61 30.77
C THR A 331 13.79 -6.49 29.64
N ARG A 332 13.82 -6.00 28.39
CA ARG A 332 13.41 -6.74 27.19
C ARG A 332 14.55 -6.73 26.17
N VAL A 333 14.86 -7.89 25.60
CA VAL A 333 15.97 -8.08 24.64
C VAL A 333 15.48 -8.90 23.44
N GLY A 334 16.16 -8.80 22.29
CA GLY A 334 15.79 -9.55 21.09
C GLY A 334 14.39 -9.20 20.56
N GLU A 335 13.57 -10.23 20.31
CA GLU A 335 12.20 -10.11 19.77
C GLU A 335 11.23 -9.42 20.73
N ASP A 336 11.56 -9.37 22.03
CA ASP A 336 10.70 -8.76 23.04
C ASP A 336 10.89 -7.23 23.14
N THR A 337 11.88 -6.65 22.46
CA THR A 337 12.11 -5.20 22.48
C THR A 337 10.98 -4.44 21.80
N ALA A 338 10.70 -3.20 22.25
CA ALA A 338 9.69 -2.35 21.64
C ALA A 338 9.93 -2.15 20.13
N LEU A 339 11.18 -1.98 19.69
CA LEU A 339 11.52 -1.88 18.28
C LEU A 339 11.19 -3.17 17.50
N ALA A 340 11.48 -4.34 18.06
CA ALA A 340 11.16 -5.62 17.42
C ALA A 340 9.64 -5.81 17.30
N GLN A 341 8.89 -5.46 18.34
CA GLN A 341 7.42 -5.47 18.33
C GLN A 341 6.84 -4.50 17.29
N ILE A 342 7.41 -3.28 17.18
CA ILE A 342 7.07 -2.33 16.12
C ILE A 342 7.28 -2.94 14.73
N VAL A 343 8.44 -3.56 14.50
CA VAL A 343 8.76 -4.21 13.22
C VAL A 343 7.77 -5.34 12.93
N HIS A 344 7.46 -6.17 13.92
CA HIS A 344 6.51 -7.28 13.79
C HIS A 344 5.11 -6.77 13.42
N LEU A 345 4.59 -5.77 14.13
CA LEU A 345 3.29 -5.16 13.86
C LEU A 345 3.22 -4.54 12.46
N VAL A 346 4.26 -3.82 12.03
CA VAL A 346 4.31 -3.24 10.68
C VAL A 346 4.33 -4.34 9.60
N GLN A 347 5.07 -5.44 9.82
CA GLN A 347 5.09 -6.58 8.91
C GLN A 347 3.74 -7.29 8.84
N GLN A 348 3.08 -7.48 9.99
CA GLN A 348 1.75 -8.08 10.08
C GLN A 348 0.72 -7.26 9.29
N ALA A 349 0.76 -5.93 9.43
CA ALA A 349 -0.12 -5.03 8.72
C ALA A 349 0.09 -5.06 7.21
N GLN A 350 1.36 -5.04 6.77
CA GLN A 350 1.72 -5.18 5.36
C GLN A 350 1.30 -6.54 4.79
N GLY A 351 1.26 -7.59 5.62
CA GLY A 351 0.80 -8.94 5.31
C GLY A 351 -0.72 -9.09 5.29
N SER A 352 -1.47 -8.21 5.93
CA SER A 352 -2.93 -8.33 6.03
C SER A 352 -3.68 -7.80 4.79
N LYS A 353 -4.70 -8.53 4.32
CA LYS A 353 -5.62 -8.05 3.27
C LYS A 353 -6.71 -7.11 3.81
N ALA A 354 -6.74 -5.89 3.28
CA ALA A 354 -7.84 -4.96 3.50
C ALA A 354 -9.13 -5.40 2.76
N PRO A 355 -10.34 -5.17 3.29
CA PRO A 355 -11.61 -5.52 2.63
C PRO A 355 -11.74 -5.02 1.18
N ILE A 356 -11.26 -3.82 0.86
CA ILE A 356 -11.26 -3.23 -0.48
C ILE A 356 -10.36 -3.98 -1.46
N GLN A 357 -9.30 -4.63 -0.96
CA GLN A 357 -8.49 -5.54 -1.76
C GLN A 357 -9.27 -6.79 -2.16
N ARG A 358 -10.13 -7.31 -1.26
CA ARG A 358 -11.00 -8.46 -1.58
C ARG A 358 -12.00 -8.11 -2.67
N LEU A 359 -12.52 -6.87 -2.67
CA LEU A 359 -13.38 -6.36 -3.73
C LEU A 359 -12.61 -6.31 -5.06
N ALA A 360 -11.38 -5.77 -5.08
CA ALA A 360 -10.54 -5.74 -6.27
C ALA A 360 -10.24 -7.15 -6.81
N ASP A 361 -9.88 -8.08 -5.94
CA ASP A 361 -9.65 -9.50 -6.29
C ASP A 361 -10.92 -10.12 -6.92
N THR A 362 -12.10 -9.81 -6.37
CA THR A 362 -13.39 -10.29 -6.88
C THR A 362 -13.72 -9.71 -8.26
N ILE A 363 -13.49 -8.41 -8.46
CA ILE A 363 -13.66 -7.76 -9.76
C ILE A 363 -12.73 -8.40 -10.78
N ALA A 364 -11.44 -8.58 -10.45
CA ALA A 364 -10.47 -9.23 -11.34
C ALA A 364 -10.89 -10.64 -11.76
N GLY A 365 -11.42 -11.42 -10.80
CA GLY A 365 -11.89 -12.79 -11.03
C GLY A 365 -13.03 -12.89 -12.05
N HIS A 366 -13.90 -11.88 -12.15
CA HIS A 366 -14.98 -11.83 -13.15
C HIS A 366 -14.59 -11.10 -14.43
N PHE A 367 -13.73 -10.09 -14.30
CA PHE A 367 -13.31 -9.23 -15.40
C PHE A 367 -12.52 -9.98 -16.46
N VAL A 368 -11.58 -10.85 -16.06
CA VAL A 368 -10.75 -11.61 -17.01
C VAL A 368 -11.59 -12.56 -17.90
N PRO A 369 -12.48 -13.41 -17.36
CA PRO A 369 -13.40 -14.20 -18.19
C PRO A 369 -14.30 -13.35 -19.09
N ALA A 370 -14.86 -12.25 -18.57
CA ALA A 370 -15.72 -11.37 -19.34
C ALA A 370 -14.98 -10.77 -20.55
N VAL A 371 -13.74 -10.31 -20.35
CA VAL A 371 -12.87 -9.80 -21.41
C VAL A 371 -12.57 -10.86 -22.46
N MET A 372 -12.30 -12.11 -22.08
CA MET A 372 -12.07 -13.17 -23.06
C MET A 372 -13.31 -13.42 -23.92
N VAL A 373 -14.50 -13.41 -23.31
CA VAL A 373 -15.77 -13.50 -24.05
C VAL A 373 -15.91 -12.31 -25.00
N VAL A 374 -15.66 -11.08 -24.54
CA VAL A 374 -15.69 -9.87 -25.39
C VAL A 374 -14.69 -9.96 -26.53
N ALA A 375 -13.48 -10.48 -26.30
CA ALA A 375 -12.47 -10.65 -27.33
C ALA A 375 -12.92 -11.66 -28.41
N VAL A 376 -13.51 -12.79 -28.01
CA VAL A 376 -14.07 -13.79 -28.93
C VAL A 376 -15.26 -13.20 -29.70
N LEU A 377 -16.17 -12.48 -29.02
CA LEU A 377 -17.29 -11.82 -29.69
C LEU A 377 -16.82 -10.74 -30.68
N THR A 378 -15.77 -9.99 -30.32
CA THR A 378 -15.13 -9.00 -31.20
C THR A 378 -14.55 -9.69 -32.43
N PHE A 379 -13.80 -10.78 -32.23
CA PHE A 379 -13.28 -11.60 -33.33
C PHE A 379 -14.40 -12.05 -34.26
N LEU A 380 -15.48 -12.63 -33.72
CA LEU A 380 -16.60 -13.11 -34.51
C LEU A 380 -17.33 -11.98 -35.24
N ALA A 381 -17.53 -10.83 -34.60
CA ALA A 381 -18.18 -9.67 -35.22
C ALA A 381 -17.38 -9.15 -36.42
N TRP A 382 -16.07 -8.98 -36.27
CA TRP A 382 -15.18 -8.56 -37.36
C TRP A 382 -15.01 -9.63 -38.43
N PHE A 383 -15.03 -10.91 -38.05
CA PHE A 383 -14.95 -12.02 -38.99
C PHE A 383 -16.22 -12.14 -39.86
N LEU A 384 -17.40 -11.88 -39.29
CA LEU A 384 -18.68 -12.01 -39.99
C LEU A 384 -19.10 -10.74 -40.73
N PHE A 385 -18.92 -9.57 -40.11
CA PHE A 385 -19.43 -8.28 -40.59
C PHE A 385 -18.34 -7.29 -40.99
N GLY A 386 -17.08 -7.57 -40.67
CA GLY A 386 -15.99 -6.67 -40.98
C GLY A 386 -15.75 -6.52 -42.48
N PRO A 387 -15.13 -5.41 -42.89
CA PRO A 387 -14.58 -5.29 -44.24
C PRO A 387 -13.48 -6.33 -44.42
N GLU A 388 -13.14 -6.61 -45.67
CA GLU A 388 -11.99 -7.45 -45.95
C GLU A 388 -10.70 -6.64 -45.77
N PRO A 389 -9.61 -7.26 -45.27
CA PRO A 389 -9.42 -8.68 -44.95
C PRO A 389 -9.98 -9.07 -43.56
N ARG A 390 -11.09 -9.83 -43.54
CA ARG A 390 -11.92 -10.03 -42.33
C ARG A 390 -11.16 -10.71 -41.20
N PHE A 391 -10.41 -11.75 -41.51
CA PHE A 391 -9.68 -12.52 -40.50
C PHE A 391 -8.57 -11.70 -39.83
N ASN A 392 -7.82 -10.90 -40.59
CA ASN A 392 -6.73 -10.10 -40.01
C ASN A 392 -7.28 -8.99 -39.13
N LEU A 393 -8.34 -8.31 -39.57
CA LEU A 393 -9.00 -7.30 -38.75
C LEU A 393 -9.62 -7.91 -37.49
N ALA A 394 -10.23 -9.09 -37.59
CA ALA A 394 -10.73 -9.85 -36.45
C ALA A 394 -9.61 -10.25 -35.48
N LEU A 395 -8.47 -10.69 -36.00
CA LEU A 395 -7.31 -11.10 -35.21
C LEU A 395 -6.69 -9.90 -34.48
N ILE A 396 -6.45 -8.79 -35.17
CA ILE A 396 -5.88 -7.56 -34.60
C ILE A 396 -6.78 -7.00 -33.52
N THR A 397 -8.10 -6.90 -33.77
CA THR A 397 -9.05 -6.36 -32.79
C THR A 397 -9.20 -7.27 -31.57
N MET A 398 -9.25 -8.60 -31.76
CA MET A 398 -9.22 -9.56 -30.65
C MET A 398 -7.96 -9.40 -29.79
N VAL A 399 -6.78 -9.36 -30.42
CA VAL A 399 -5.50 -9.20 -29.73
C VAL A 399 -5.44 -7.85 -29.01
N SER A 400 -5.88 -6.76 -29.65
CA SER A 400 -5.97 -5.43 -29.05
C SER A 400 -6.88 -5.41 -27.82
N VAL A 401 -8.05 -6.08 -27.87
CA VAL A 401 -8.95 -6.21 -26.71
C VAL A 401 -8.29 -7.00 -25.57
N LEU A 402 -7.65 -8.13 -25.88
CA LEU A 402 -6.98 -8.95 -24.87
C LEU A 402 -5.83 -8.21 -24.17
N ILE A 403 -5.05 -7.43 -24.95
CA ILE A 403 -3.95 -6.63 -24.43
C ILE A 403 -4.51 -5.50 -23.58
N ILE A 404 -5.39 -4.66 -24.13
CA ILE A 404 -5.84 -3.44 -23.45
C ILE A 404 -6.63 -3.73 -22.18
N ALA A 405 -7.20 -4.91 -22.06
CA ALA A 405 -7.92 -5.32 -20.86
C ALA A 405 -7.00 -5.76 -19.71
N CYS A 406 -5.69 -5.81 -19.87
CA CYS A 406 -4.79 -6.30 -18.83
C CYS A 406 -4.61 -5.27 -17.68
N PRO A 407 -5.13 -5.51 -16.46
CA PRO A 407 -5.13 -4.51 -15.39
C PRO A 407 -3.86 -4.61 -14.53
N CYS A 408 -2.68 -4.38 -15.13
CA CYS A 408 -1.37 -4.54 -14.49
C CYS A 408 -1.24 -3.76 -13.17
N ALA A 409 -1.77 -2.55 -13.13
CA ALA A 409 -1.68 -1.64 -12.00
C ALA A 409 -2.49 -2.09 -10.78
N MET A 410 -3.50 -2.95 -10.97
CA MET A 410 -4.40 -3.37 -9.90
C MET A 410 -3.68 -4.17 -8.81
N GLY A 411 -2.74 -5.04 -9.19
CA GLY A 411 -1.98 -5.87 -8.24
C GLY A 411 -1.10 -5.07 -7.27
N LEU A 412 -0.86 -3.79 -7.59
CA LEU A 412 -0.05 -2.86 -6.79
C LEU A 412 -0.86 -1.77 -6.09
N ALA A 413 -2.04 -1.44 -6.63
CA ALA A 413 -2.85 -0.31 -6.19
C ALA A 413 -3.06 -0.27 -4.68
N THR A 414 -3.42 -1.41 -4.10
CA THR A 414 -3.66 -1.54 -2.66
C THR A 414 -2.37 -1.77 -1.87
N PRO A 415 -1.53 -2.76 -2.20
CA PRO A 415 -0.39 -3.08 -1.35
C PRO A 415 0.66 -1.97 -1.28
N THR A 416 0.89 -1.22 -2.37
CA THR A 416 1.84 -0.10 -2.35
C THR A 416 1.35 1.03 -1.47
N ALA A 417 0.07 1.37 -1.53
CA ALA A 417 -0.51 2.41 -0.67
C ALA A 417 -0.49 2.01 0.81
N ILE A 418 -0.84 0.77 1.14
CA ILE A 418 -0.74 0.24 2.52
C ILE A 418 0.71 0.29 2.98
N MET A 419 1.66 -0.22 2.20
CA MET A 419 3.07 -0.28 2.60
C MET A 419 3.68 1.10 2.84
N VAL A 420 3.36 2.09 1.99
CA VAL A 420 3.80 3.48 2.20
C VAL A 420 3.08 4.11 3.40
N GLY A 421 1.76 3.89 3.54
CA GLY A 421 0.95 4.44 4.62
C GLY A 421 1.37 3.92 5.99
N THR A 422 1.48 2.60 6.18
CA THR A 422 1.92 1.99 7.44
C THR A 422 3.39 2.28 7.74
N GLY A 423 4.25 2.27 6.72
CA GLY A 423 5.65 2.69 6.88
C GLY A 423 5.77 4.14 7.33
N LYS A 424 4.95 5.04 6.78
CA LYS A 424 4.93 6.45 7.20
C LYS A 424 4.33 6.63 8.60
N GLY A 425 3.31 5.85 8.94
CA GLY A 425 2.74 5.81 10.28
C GLY A 425 3.78 5.42 11.32
N ALA A 426 4.53 4.35 11.07
CA ALA A 426 5.57 3.86 11.96
C ALA A 426 6.68 4.90 12.21
N GLU A 427 7.10 5.66 11.19
CA GLU A 427 8.04 6.80 11.35
C GLU A 427 7.51 7.91 12.30
N MET A 428 6.21 7.94 12.58
CA MET A 428 5.54 8.90 13.47
C MET A 428 5.02 8.26 14.76
N GLY A 429 5.42 7.02 15.07
CA GLY A 429 4.93 6.27 16.22
C GLY A 429 3.47 5.82 16.12
N LEU A 430 2.91 5.77 14.91
CA LEU A 430 1.55 5.31 14.61
C LEU A 430 1.61 3.89 14.02
N LEU A 431 1.39 2.89 14.85
CA LEU A 431 1.42 1.49 14.45
C LEU A 431 0.01 1.06 14.07
N VAL A 432 -0.15 0.56 12.86
CA VAL A 432 -1.41 -0.03 12.41
C VAL A 432 -1.18 -1.52 12.28
N ARG A 433 -2.03 -2.35 12.87
CA ARG A 433 -1.87 -3.82 12.85
C ARG A 433 -2.41 -4.47 11.58
N SER A 434 -3.44 -3.89 10.97
CA SER A 434 -4.09 -4.49 9.81
C SER A 434 -4.57 -3.46 8.78
N GLY A 435 -4.69 -3.89 7.53
CA GLY A 435 -5.32 -3.11 6.46
C GLY A 435 -6.81 -2.90 6.68
N GLU A 436 -7.45 -3.76 7.48
CA GLU A 436 -8.84 -3.59 7.92
C GLU A 436 -8.97 -2.40 8.87
N ALA A 437 -8.04 -2.24 9.82
CA ALA A 437 -7.98 -1.08 10.70
C ALA A 437 -7.93 0.25 9.93
N LEU A 438 -7.15 0.31 8.84
CA LEU A 438 -7.10 1.49 7.96
C LEU A 438 -8.46 1.82 7.34
N GLU A 439 -9.20 0.80 6.91
CA GLU A 439 -10.53 0.95 6.32
C GLU A 439 -11.59 1.33 7.34
N THR A 440 -11.56 0.72 8.53
CA THR A 440 -12.50 1.05 9.60
C THR A 440 -12.25 2.47 10.09
N ALA A 441 -10.99 2.89 10.25
CA ALA A 441 -10.62 4.27 10.55
C ALA A 441 -11.19 5.29 9.53
N ARG A 442 -11.35 4.91 8.26
CA ARG A 442 -11.99 5.75 7.24
C ARG A 442 -13.50 5.90 7.42
N ARG A 443 -14.16 4.88 7.98
CA ARG A 443 -15.62 4.82 8.18
C ARG A 443 -16.07 5.33 9.54
N LEU A 444 -15.14 5.58 10.47
CA LEU A 444 -15.44 6.11 11.79
C LEU A 444 -16.36 7.32 11.75
N THR A 445 -17.40 7.24 12.58
CA THR A 445 -18.35 8.33 12.85
C THR A 445 -18.20 8.85 14.27
N THR A 446 -17.79 7.98 15.20
CA THR A 446 -17.78 8.24 16.63
C THR A 446 -16.46 7.79 17.22
N ILE A 447 -15.90 8.58 18.13
CA ILE A 447 -14.69 8.23 18.87
C ILE A 447 -14.93 8.41 20.36
N VAL A 448 -14.50 7.41 21.12
CA VAL A 448 -14.68 7.34 22.56
C VAL A 448 -13.30 7.36 23.20
N LEU A 449 -13.07 8.34 24.06
CA LEU A 449 -11.81 8.57 24.74
C LEU A 449 -11.95 8.12 26.20
N ASP A 450 -11.07 7.25 26.67
CA ASP A 450 -10.88 7.12 28.11
C ASP A 450 -10.29 8.41 28.68
N LYS A 451 -10.56 8.69 29.95
CA LYS A 451 -10.01 9.86 30.63
C LYS A 451 -8.57 9.60 31.08
N THR A 452 -8.39 8.54 31.88
CA THR A 452 -7.16 8.33 32.65
C THR A 452 -6.05 7.89 31.71
N GLY A 453 -4.90 8.58 31.74
CA GLY A 453 -3.71 8.26 30.92
C GLY A 453 -3.86 8.45 29.40
N THR A 454 -5.09 8.61 28.90
CA THR A 454 -5.41 9.01 27.53
C THR A 454 -5.44 10.54 27.41
N LEU A 455 -6.42 11.19 28.03
CA LEU A 455 -6.55 12.67 28.06
C LEU A 455 -5.71 13.31 29.18
N THR A 456 -5.47 12.56 30.24
CA THR A 456 -4.70 12.99 31.41
C THR A 456 -3.35 12.28 31.46
N ARG A 457 -2.48 12.69 32.40
CA ARG A 457 -1.15 12.07 32.57
C ARG A 457 -1.20 10.69 33.24
N GLY A 458 -2.35 10.29 33.79
CA GLY A 458 -2.53 9.00 34.47
C GLY A 458 -1.89 8.95 35.85
N LYS A 459 -1.46 10.10 36.39
CA LYS A 459 -0.86 10.25 37.71
C LYS A 459 -1.50 11.44 38.43
N PRO A 460 -2.13 11.23 39.59
CA PRO A 460 -2.66 12.35 40.36
C PRO A 460 -1.53 13.27 40.79
N ALA A 461 -1.77 14.57 40.73
CA ALA A 461 -0.85 15.60 41.20
C ALA A 461 -1.59 16.59 42.09
N VAL A 462 -0.88 17.17 43.05
CA VAL A 462 -1.41 18.28 43.85
C VAL A 462 -1.48 19.51 42.93
N THR A 463 -2.70 20.01 42.72
CA THR A 463 -2.97 21.16 41.84
C THR A 463 -3.21 22.45 42.62
N GLU A 464 -3.72 22.32 43.85
CA GLU A 464 -4.06 23.45 44.70
C GLU A 464 -3.83 23.05 46.17
N VAL A 465 -3.27 23.96 46.96
CA VAL A 465 -3.10 23.81 48.41
C VAL A 465 -3.77 25.00 49.07
N VAL A 466 -4.78 24.75 49.90
CA VAL A 466 -5.56 25.81 50.56
C VAL A 466 -5.43 25.66 52.07
N PRO A 467 -4.53 26.43 52.72
CA PRO A 467 -4.44 26.46 54.17
C PRO A 467 -5.58 27.25 54.82
N MET A 468 -5.90 26.94 56.08
CA MET A 468 -6.72 27.79 56.94
C MET A 468 -5.89 28.84 57.69
N ASP A 469 -6.57 29.85 58.23
CA ASP A 469 -5.97 30.92 59.01
C ASP A 469 -5.10 30.37 60.16
N GLY A 470 -3.81 30.77 60.17
CA GLY A 470 -2.84 30.38 61.19
C GLY A 470 -1.91 29.23 60.79
N ILE A 471 -2.04 28.67 59.59
CA ILE A 471 -1.11 27.68 59.01
C ILE A 471 -0.67 28.17 57.64
N ASP A 472 0.61 28.01 57.31
CA ASP A 472 1.11 28.31 55.97
C ASP A 472 1.02 27.10 55.03
N GLU A 473 1.04 27.38 53.73
CA GLU A 473 0.94 26.36 52.68
C GLU A 473 2.04 25.29 52.81
N GLU A 474 3.25 25.73 53.18
CA GLU A 474 4.43 24.89 53.36
C GLU A 474 4.28 23.92 54.54
N THR A 475 3.84 24.39 55.71
CA THR A 475 3.62 23.51 56.87
C THR A 475 2.51 22.51 56.60
N LEU A 476 1.41 22.94 55.97
CA LEU A 476 0.31 22.06 55.62
C LEU A 476 0.77 20.90 54.71
N LEU A 477 1.46 21.24 53.61
CA LEU A 477 1.93 20.25 52.64
C LEU A 477 3.01 19.33 53.24
N ARG A 478 3.94 19.88 54.02
CA ARG A 478 5.01 19.10 54.69
C ARG A 478 4.45 18.11 55.71
N LEU A 479 3.49 18.52 56.54
CA LEU A 479 2.88 17.64 57.53
C LEU A 479 2.05 16.55 56.85
N ALA A 480 1.23 16.90 55.84
CA ALA A 480 0.47 15.93 55.08
C ALA A 480 1.38 14.91 54.36
N ALA A 481 2.46 15.37 53.71
CA ALA A 481 3.43 14.50 53.04
C ALA A 481 4.17 13.57 54.01
N THR A 482 4.54 14.05 55.20
CA THR A 482 5.22 13.20 56.21
C THR A 482 4.31 12.07 56.71
N VAL A 483 3.00 12.31 56.82
CA VAL A 483 2.02 11.26 57.15
C VAL A 483 1.84 10.30 55.97
N GLU A 484 1.67 10.83 54.77
CA GLU A 484 1.43 10.04 53.54
C GLU A 484 2.65 9.24 53.07
N GLN A 485 3.86 9.48 53.61
CA GLN A 485 5.02 8.60 53.38
C GLN A 485 4.76 7.13 53.76
N GLY A 486 3.86 6.89 54.74
CA GLY A 486 3.45 5.54 55.12
C GLY A 486 2.38 4.92 54.23
N SER A 487 1.88 5.64 53.22
CA SER A 487 0.72 5.29 52.40
C SER A 487 1.15 4.82 51.01
N GLU A 488 0.69 3.65 50.58
CA GLU A 488 0.86 3.15 49.21
C GLU A 488 -0.19 3.72 48.24
N HIS A 489 -1.13 4.55 48.73
CA HIS A 489 -2.22 5.06 47.92
C HIS A 489 -1.70 6.08 46.88
N PRO A 490 -2.17 6.04 45.61
CA PRO A 490 -1.71 6.95 44.56
C PRO A 490 -1.86 8.44 44.92
N LEU A 491 -2.93 8.81 45.62
CA LEU A 491 -3.14 10.17 46.13
C LEU A 491 -2.11 10.57 47.18
N GLY A 492 -1.74 9.67 48.10
CA GLY A 492 -0.73 9.95 49.12
C GLY A 492 0.66 10.15 48.50
N ARG A 493 1.02 9.29 47.54
CA ARG A 493 2.23 9.45 46.74
C ARG A 493 2.31 10.80 46.04
N ALA A 494 1.20 11.29 45.48
CA ALA A 494 1.16 12.61 44.83
C ALA A 494 1.46 13.77 45.81
N VAL A 495 1.00 13.66 47.06
CA VAL A 495 1.30 14.64 48.11
C VAL A 495 2.79 14.60 48.49
N VAL A 496 3.35 13.40 48.63
CA VAL A 496 4.78 13.19 48.93
C VAL A 496 5.66 13.72 47.79
N GLU A 497 5.34 13.37 46.54
CA GLU A 497 6.07 13.81 45.35
C GLU A 497 6.05 15.34 45.22
N GLU A 498 4.91 15.99 45.46
CA GLU A 498 4.83 17.46 45.43
C GLU A 498 5.67 18.12 46.53
N ALA A 499 5.67 17.56 47.75
CA ALA A 499 6.48 18.08 48.85
C ALA A 499 7.99 17.97 48.56
N LEU A 500 8.42 16.83 48.01
CA LEU A 500 9.81 16.63 47.58
C LEU A 500 10.18 17.55 46.41
N ARG A 501 9.28 17.76 45.45
CA ARG A 501 9.47 18.67 44.31
C ARG A 501 9.68 20.12 44.75
N ARG A 502 9.02 20.54 45.83
CA ARG A 502 9.21 21.87 46.46
C ARG A 502 10.44 21.95 47.38
N GLY A 503 11.20 20.86 47.52
CA GLY A 503 12.45 20.82 48.28
C GLY A 503 12.26 20.61 49.79
N PHE A 504 11.09 20.16 50.25
CA PHE A 504 10.86 19.92 51.66
C PHE A 504 11.56 18.64 52.14
N SER A 505 12.28 18.75 53.27
CA SER A 505 12.86 17.61 53.97
C SER A 505 11.78 16.92 54.81
N LEU A 506 11.53 15.65 54.51
CA LEU A 506 10.61 14.78 55.25
C LEU A 506 11.35 13.98 56.35
N ASN A 507 12.54 14.44 56.75
CA ASN A 507 13.40 13.77 57.73
C ASN A 507 12.84 13.99 59.14
N GLY A 508 12.10 13.00 59.64
CA GLY A 508 11.45 13.01 60.95
C GLY A 508 10.54 11.81 61.16
N GLY A 509 10.04 11.23 60.05
CA GLY A 509 9.11 10.10 60.09
C GLY A 509 7.77 10.46 60.74
N SER A 510 6.85 9.51 60.75
CA SER A 510 5.59 9.64 61.47
C SER A 510 5.46 8.49 62.48
N GLU A 511 5.00 8.80 63.69
CA GLU A 511 4.79 7.81 64.74
C GLU A 511 3.33 7.38 64.77
N GLY A 512 3.07 6.09 64.97
CA GLY A 512 1.71 5.57 65.14
C GLY A 512 0.83 5.65 63.90
N PHE A 513 1.41 5.57 62.69
CA PHE A 513 0.68 5.58 61.42
C PHE A 513 -0.46 4.55 61.39
N ARG A 514 -1.64 4.98 60.98
CA ARG A 514 -2.81 4.13 60.71
C ARG A 514 -3.49 4.57 59.43
N ALA A 515 -3.79 3.61 58.56
CA ALA A 515 -4.60 3.82 57.37
C ALA A 515 -5.97 3.18 57.55
N THR A 516 -7.03 3.91 57.20
CA THR A 516 -8.41 3.42 57.18
C THR A 516 -8.86 3.29 55.73
N ALA A 517 -9.14 2.06 55.30
CA ALA A 517 -9.54 1.78 53.92
C ALA A 517 -10.78 2.61 53.52
N GLY A 518 -10.68 3.36 52.42
CA GLY A 518 -11.76 4.22 51.92
C GLY A 518 -11.98 5.54 52.69
N GLY A 519 -11.26 5.77 53.79
CA GLY A 519 -11.36 6.97 54.63
C GLY A 519 -10.18 7.93 54.49
N GLY A 520 -9.03 7.56 55.05
CA GLY A 520 -7.84 8.40 55.14
C GLY A 520 -6.72 7.78 55.98
N VAL A 521 -5.68 8.58 56.25
CA VAL A 521 -4.50 8.22 57.05
C VAL A 521 -4.36 9.17 58.24
N GLN A 522 -3.76 8.66 59.32
CA GLN A 522 -3.45 9.45 60.51
C GLN A 522 -2.10 9.04 61.09
N ALA A 523 -1.34 10.00 61.60
CA ALA A 523 -0.10 9.74 62.34
C ALA A 523 0.31 10.97 63.17
N SER A 524 1.26 10.79 64.09
CA SER A 524 1.88 11.89 64.82
C SER A 524 3.17 12.33 64.14
N VAL A 525 3.32 13.62 63.85
CA VAL A 525 4.53 14.22 63.25
C VAL A 525 5.04 15.32 64.17
N GLY A 526 6.25 15.15 64.73
CA GLY A 526 6.83 16.16 65.63
C GLY A 526 5.99 16.46 66.88
N GLY A 527 5.22 15.48 67.37
CA GLY A 527 4.30 15.63 68.50
C GLY A 527 2.90 16.16 68.16
N GLN A 528 2.63 16.53 66.90
CA GLN A 528 1.32 16.97 66.43
C GLN A 528 0.55 15.80 65.82
N HIS A 529 -0.73 15.66 66.16
CA HIS A 529 -1.59 14.60 65.62
C HIS A 529 -2.21 15.05 64.29
N VAL A 530 -1.81 14.45 63.18
CA VAL A 530 -2.21 14.84 61.83
C VAL A 530 -3.16 13.79 61.23
N LEU A 531 -4.26 14.26 60.63
CA LEU A 531 -5.25 13.47 59.91
C LEU A 531 -5.31 13.98 58.46
N VAL A 532 -5.28 13.06 57.50
CA VAL A 532 -5.39 13.36 56.06
C VAL A 532 -6.40 12.41 55.44
N GLY A 533 -7.48 12.92 54.83
CA GLY A 533 -8.50 12.05 54.25
C GLY A 533 -9.71 12.76 53.66
N ARG A 534 -10.76 12.00 53.38
CA ARG A 534 -12.04 12.54 52.89
C ARG A 534 -12.80 13.24 54.02
N ALA A 535 -13.74 14.11 53.67
CA ALA A 535 -14.60 14.82 54.63
C ALA A 535 -15.22 13.89 55.69
N GLY A 536 -15.80 12.76 55.27
CA GLY A 536 -16.42 11.78 56.17
C GLY A 536 -15.45 11.16 57.18
N PHE A 537 -14.18 10.96 56.80
CA PHE A 537 -13.16 10.43 57.72
C PHE A 537 -12.82 11.42 58.83
N LEU A 538 -12.74 12.72 58.51
CA LEU A 538 -12.51 13.75 59.53
C LEU A 538 -13.73 13.93 60.45
N ASP A 539 -14.94 13.85 59.89
CA ASP A 539 -16.20 13.88 60.66
C ASP A 539 -16.25 12.70 61.66
N GLU A 540 -15.89 11.48 61.23
CA GLU A 540 -15.83 10.28 62.08
C GLU A 540 -14.79 10.38 63.20
N GLN A 541 -13.69 11.10 62.97
CA GLN A 541 -12.65 11.38 63.97
C GLN A 541 -12.99 12.60 64.84
N GLY A 542 -14.21 13.14 64.75
CA GLY A 542 -14.71 14.23 65.60
C GLY A 542 -14.15 15.60 65.26
N THR A 543 -13.59 15.79 64.06
CA THR A 543 -13.06 17.08 63.60
C THR A 543 -14.11 17.84 62.80
N ALA A 544 -14.57 18.98 63.31
CA ALA A 544 -15.54 19.80 62.61
C ALA A 544 -14.90 20.54 61.41
N ILE A 545 -15.34 20.21 60.19
CA ILE A 545 -14.85 20.75 58.90
C ILE A 545 -15.64 21.99 58.41
N HIS A 546 -16.29 22.73 59.32
CA HIS A 546 -17.03 23.95 58.97
C HIS A 546 -16.11 25.00 58.30
N GLY A 547 -16.50 25.50 57.13
CA GLY A 547 -15.71 26.42 56.29
C GLY A 547 -14.84 25.75 55.22
N LEU A 548 -14.30 24.54 55.48
CA LEU A 548 -13.57 23.77 54.45
C LEU A 548 -14.50 23.04 53.49
N ARG A 549 -15.75 22.74 53.89
CA ARG A 549 -16.69 22.00 53.04
C ARG A 549 -17.01 22.74 51.72
N GLU A 550 -17.29 24.05 51.77
CA GLU A 550 -17.56 24.85 50.57
C GLU A 550 -16.35 24.94 49.62
N VAL A 551 -15.14 25.06 50.18
CA VAL A 551 -13.89 25.09 49.39
C VAL A 551 -13.64 23.74 48.74
N GLY A 552 -13.86 22.64 49.47
CA GLY A 552 -13.74 21.29 48.92
C GLY A 552 -14.79 21.00 47.84
N GLU A 553 -16.02 21.49 47.99
CA GLU A 553 -17.06 21.40 46.96
C GLU A 553 -16.68 22.21 45.70
N ARG A 554 -16.11 23.40 45.86
CA ARG A 554 -15.54 24.18 44.73
C ARG A 554 -14.43 23.42 44.02
N MET A 555 -13.51 22.81 44.77
CA MET A 555 -12.44 21.98 44.20
C MET A 555 -13.01 20.80 43.42
N ALA A 556 -14.01 20.11 43.97
CA ALA A 556 -14.72 19.03 43.28
C ALA A 556 -15.40 19.49 41.99
N LEU A 557 -16.04 20.67 42.00
CA LEU A 557 -16.64 21.27 40.79
C LEU A 557 -15.61 21.63 39.70
N ASN A 558 -14.36 21.86 40.10
CA ASN A 558 -13.23 22.08 39.18
C ASN A 558 -12.55 20.77 38.74
N GLY A 559 -13.06 19.61 39.16
CA GLY A 559 -12.51 18.30 38.83
C GLY A 559 -11.33 17.86 39.69
N GLN A 560 -11.18 18.45 40.87
CA GLN A 560 -10.17 18.03 41.85
C GLN A 560 -10.81 17.13 42.92
N THR A 561 -10.06 16.15 43.40
CA THR A 561 -10.36 15.37 44.60
C THR A 561 -9.83 16.13 45.83
N PRO A 562 -10.71 16.67 46.69
CA PRO A 562 -10.29 17.35 47.90
C PRO A 562 -9.84 16.35 48.98
N LEU A 563 -8.60 16.50 49.44
CA LEU A 563 -8.04 15.84 50.62
C LEU A 563 -8.02 16.83 51.78
N TYR A 564 -8.79 16.55 52.82
CA TYR A 564 -8.91 17.40 53.99
C TYR A 564 -7.80 17.04 54.98
N VAL A 565 -7.18 18.06 55.55
CA VAL A 565 -6.10 17.90 56.53
C VAL A 565 -6.54 18.54 57.84
N ALA A 566 -6.33 17.84 58.94
CA ALA A 566 -6.55 18.32 60.29
C ALA A 566 -5.32 18.08 61.18
N ILE A 567 -5.05 19.02 62.07
CA ILE A 567 -3.92 18.99 63.00
C ILE A 567 -4.46 19.21 64.41
N ASP A 568 -4.13 18.32 65.34
CA ASP A 568 -4.55 18.35 66.75
C ASP A 568 -6.08 18.53 66.92
N GLY A 569 -6.87 17.86 66.06
CA GLY A 569 -8.33 17.91 66.08
C GLY A 569 -8.95 19.19 65.51
N ARG A 570 -8.14 20.07 64.88
CA ARG A 570 -8.61 21.28 64.20
C ARG A 570 -8.41 21.19 62.68
N PRO A 571 -9.36 21.68 61.87
CA PRO A 571 -9.19 21.76 60.42
C PRO A 571 -7.99 22.66 60.07
N ALA A 572 -7.06 22.13 59.29
CA ALA A 572 -5.79 22.80 58.92
C ALA A 572 -5.78 23.30 57.48
N GLY A 573 -6.46 22.60 56.57
CA GLY A 573 -6.56 23.00 55.16
C GLY A 573 -7.01 21.87 54.24
N LEU A 574 -6.87 22.11 52.94
CA LEU A 574 -7.27 21.23 51.85
C LEU A 574 -6.14 21.10 50.82
N LEU A 575 -5.98 19.88 50.31
CA LEU A 575 -5.16 19.56 49.15
C LEU A 575 -6.09 19.18 48.01
N GLY A 576 -6.07 19.94 46.92
CA GLY A 576 -6.80 19.62 45.70
C GLY A 576 -5.95 18.76 44.78
N LEU A 577 -6.29 17.48 44.65
CA LEU A 577 -5.57 16.55 43.78
C LEU A 577 -6.35 16.30 42.50
N ALA A 578 -5.71 16.41 41.35
CA ALA A 578 -6.33 16.02 40.09
C ALA A 578 -5.34 15.26 39.23
N ASP A 579 -5.87 14.37 38.38
CA ASP A 579 -5.09 13.85 37.28
C ASP A 579 -5.02 14.93 36.20
N ALA A 580 -3.85 15.55 36.08
CA ALA A 580 -3.68 16.72 35.22
C ALA A 580 -3.91 16.34 33.75
N LEU A 581 -4.68 17.17 33.04
CA LEU A 581 -4.81 17.07 31.59
C LEU A 581 -3.45 17.19 30.91
N LYS A 582 -3.24 16.42 29.83
CA LYS A 582 -2.13 16.67 28.91
C LYS A 582 -2.32 18.04 28.25
N ALA A 583 -1.23 18.76 28.02
CA ALA A 583 -1.31 20.12 27.46
C ALA A 583 -1.96 20.11 26.06
N GLU A 584 -1.77 19.01 25.35
CA GLU A 584 -2.22 18.73 23.98
C GLU A 584 -3.66 18.20 23.92
N ALA A 585 -4.26 17.81 25.05
CA ALA A 585 -5.55 17.11 25.07
C ALA A 585 -6.68 17.93 24.41
N ARG A 586 -6.72 19.24 24.67
CA ARG A 586 -7.70 20.16 24.08
C ARG A 586 -7.53 20.29 22.57
N GLU A 587 -6.28 20.35 22.10
CA GLU A 587 -5.99 20.41 20.66
C GLU A 587 -6.37 19.09 19.98
N ALA A 588 -6.05 17.94 20.58
CA ALA A 588 -6.43 16.62 20.07
C ALA A 588 -7.95 16.47 19.90
N VAL A 589 -8.75 16.88 20.89
CA VAL A 589 -10.23 16.86 20.79
C VAL A 589 -10.72 17.78 19.68
N ALA A 590 -10.14 18.97 19.53
CA ALA A 590 -10.49 19.90 18.46
C ALA A 590 -10.18 19.31 17.07
N GLU A 591 -9.04 18.64 16.90
CA GLU A 591 -8.67 17.95 15.67
C GLU A 591 -9.65 16.81 15.34
N LEU A 592 -9.99 15.96 16.32
CA LEU A 592 -10.96 14.87 16.17
C LEU A 592 -12.35 15.40 15.75
N LYS A 593 -12.82 16.48 16.37
CA LYS A 593 -14.06 17.17 15.96
C LYS A 593 -13.95 17.73 14.54
N SER A 594 -12.79 18.26 14.15
CA SER A 594 -12.58 18.80 12.79
C SER A 594 -12.63 17.72 11.69
N LEU A 595 -12.26 16.48 12.04
CA LEU A 595 -12.44 15.28 11.21
C LEU A 595 -13.92 14.85 11.08
N GLY A 596 -14.85 15.54 11.76
CA GLY A 596 -16.29 15.26 11.73
C GLY A 596 -16.70 14.07 12.58
N LEU A 597 -15.91 13.71 13.60
CA LEU A 597 -16.23 12.65 14.53
C LEU A 597 -17.07 13.18 15.70
N ASP A 598 -18.04 12.39 16.13
CA ASP A 598 -18.72 12.59 17.40
C ASP A 598 -17.82 12.10 18.55
N VAL A 599 -17.40 13.00 19.44
CA VAL A 599 -16.39 12.72 20.48
C VAL A 599 -17.08 12.49 21.82
N TRP A 600 -16.82 11.33 22.41
CA TRP A 600 -17.30 10.89 23.72
C TRP A 600 -16.14 10.75 24.70
N MET A 601 -16.42 10.98 25.99
CA MET A 601 -15.51 10.66 27.08
C MET A 601 -16.15 9.67 28.06
N LEU A 602 -15.44 8.60 28.41
CA LEU A 602 -15.86 7.61 29.40
C LEU A 602 -14.89 7.65 30.59
N THR A 603 -15.41 7.60 31.81
CA THR A 603 -14.55 7.59 33.00
C THR A 603 -15.22 6.99 34.25
N GLY A 604 -14.46 6.27 35.06
CA GLY A 604 -14.92 5.80 36.37
C GLY A 604 -15.08 6.90 37.43
N ASP A 605 -14.65 8.13 37.13
CA ASP A 605 -14.77 9.28 38.03
C ASP A 605 -16.24 9.68 38.26
N THR A 606 -16.47 10.47 39.31
CA THR A 606 -17.78 11.07 39.58
C THR A 606 -18.23 11.99 38.44
N ARG A 607 -19.55 12.14 38.33
CA ARG A 607 -20.17 12.95 37.27
C ARG A 607 -19.67 14.40 37.24
N GLU A 608 -19.45 15.01 38.39
CA GLU A 608 -19.00 16.40 38.52
C GLU A 608 -17.60 16.57 37.93
N THR A 609 -16.68 15.67 38.30
CA THR A 609 -15.29 15.66 37.83
C THR A 609 -15.22 15.42 36.33
N ALA A 610 -15.96 14.42 35.85
CA ALA A 610 -16.03 14.10 34.42
C ALA A 610 -16.55 15.29 33.60
N GLN A 611 -17.61 15.96 34.04
CA GLN A 611 -18.15 17.13 33.34
C GLN A 611 -17.19 18.33 33.37
N ALA A 612 -16.46 18.53 34.47
CA ALA A 612 -15.47 19.59 34.57
C ALA A 612 -14.34 19.39 33.55
N ILE A 613 -13.78 18.18 33.48
CA ILE A 613 -12.73 17.83 32.52
C ILE A 613 -13.23 17.95 31.08
N ALA A 614 -14.42 17.40 30.78
CA ALA A 614 -15.01 17.51 29.46
C ALA A 614 -15.19 18.95 29.00
N ARG A 615 -15.61 19.87 29.88
CA ARG A 615 -15.72 21.30 29.54
C ARG A 615 -14.36 21.92 29.20
N GLN A 616 -13.28 21.52 29.89
CA GLN A 616 -11.94 22.05 29.64
C GLN A 616 -11.38 21.62 28.28
N VAL A 617 -11.62 20.37 27.87
CA VAL A 617 -11.18 19.85 26.56
C VAL A 617 -12.19 20.08 25.43
N GLY A 618 -13.43 20.46 25.76
CA GLY A 618 -14.49 20.75 24.80
C GLY A 618 -15.27 19.52 24.32
N ILE A 619 -15.46 18.51 25.17
CA ILE A 619 -16.29 17.32 24.90
C ILE A 619 -17.70 17.55 25.43
N GLU A 620 -18.72 17.20 24.64
CA GLU A 620 -20.14 17.37 25.01
C GLU A 620 -20.74 16.08 25.58
N ASN A 621 -20.36 14.94 25.01
CA ASN A 621 -20.90 13.63 25.38
C ASN A 621 -20.01 12.96 26.42
N VAL A 622 -20.53 12.76 27.64
CA VAL A 622 -19.77 12.20 28.77
C VAL A 622 -20.58 11.12 29.46
N LEU A 623 -19.93 9.99 29.72
CA LEU A 623 -20.44 8.94 30.60
C LEU A 623 -19.47 8.78 31.78
N ALA A 624 -19.96 9.06 32.97
CA ALA A 624 -19.20 9.01 34.23
C ALA A 624 -19.62 7.79 35.07
N GLU A 625 -18.84 7.49 36.10
CA GLU A 625 -19.08 6.38 37.05
C GLU A 625 -19.18 5.01 36.36
N VAL A 626 -18.43 4.82 35.27
CA VAL A 626 -18.49 3.63 34.40
C VAL A 626 -17.54 2.53 34.90
N ARG A 627 -18.02 1.29 35.00
CA ARG A 627 -17.17 0.10 35.21
C ARG A 627 -16.62 -0.42 33.86
N PRO A 628 -15.60 -1.28 33.84
CA PRO A 628 -15.06 -1.84 32.58
C PRO A 628 -16.13 -2.50 31.69
N GLU A 629 -17.07 -3.25 32.27
CA GLU A 629 -18.18 -3.88 31.53
C GLU A 629 -19.14 -2.84 30.90
N ASP A 630 -19.37 -1.74 31.62
CA ASP A 630 -20.22 -0.65 31.18
C ASP A 630 -19.61 0.10 29.99
N LYS A 631 -18.27 0.19 29.92
CA LYS A 631 -17.57 0.74 28.74
C LYS A 631 -17.86 -0.07 27.48
N ALA A 632 -17.77 -1.40 27.56
CA ALA A 632 -18.09 -2.30 26.44
C ALA A 632 -19.59 -2.27 26.08
N ASN A 633 -20.47 -2.16 27.08
CA ASN A 633 -21.92 -1.99 26.84
C ASN A 633 -22.21 -0.70 26.06
N LYS A 634 -21.53 0.41 26.41
CA LYS A 634 -21.71 1.67 25.70
C LYS A 634 -21.23 1.59 24.24
N MET A 635 -20.16 0.84 23.98
CA MET A 635 -19.71 0.62 22.59
C MET A 635 -20.81 -0.07 21.78
N ARG A 636 -21.40 -1.15 22.32
CA ARG A 636 -22.53 -1.85 21.68
C ARG A 636 -23.74 -0.96 21.44
N GLU A 637 -24.07 -0.06 22.37
CA GLU A 637 -25.17 0.89 22.22
C GLU A 637 -24.92 1.86 21.05
N LEU A 638 -23.72 2.45 20.97
CA LEU A 638 -23.34 3.37 19.90
C LEU A 638 -23.28 2.66 18.53
N GLN A 639 -22.80 1.41 18.51
CA GLN A 639 -22.81 0.55 17.33
C GLN A 639 -24.24 0.20 16.88
N ALA A 640 -25.13 -0.14 17.82
CA ALA A 640 -26.53 -0.44 17.53
C ALA A 640 -27.30 0.78 17.00
N ALA A 641 -26.87 1.99 17.36
CA ALA A 641 -27.37 3.24 16.78
C ALA A 641 -26.86 3.51 15.35
N GLY A 642 -26.06 2.61 14.78
CA GLY A 642 -25.49 2.71 13.44
C GLY A 642 -24.16 3.46 13.36
N GLY A 643 -23.56 3.80 14.50
CA GLY A 643 -22.23 4.39 14.56
C GLY A 643 -21.13 3.37 14.26
N VAL A 644 -20.06 3.81 13.61
CA VAL A 644 -18.78 3.06 13.55
C VAL A 644 -17.88 3.68 14.60
N VAL A 645 -17.57 2.91 15.65
CA VAL A 645 -17.09 3.42 16.93
C VAL A 645 -15.63 3.04 17.14
N ALA A 646 -14.80 4.04 17.41
CA ALA A 646 -13.44 3.84 17.91
C ALA A 646 -13.40 4.00 19.43
N MET A 647 -12.66 3.13 20.11
CA MET A 647 -12.30 3.27 21.54
C MET A 647 -10.81 3.61 21.64
N VAL A 648 -10.49 4.61 22.46
CA VAL A 648 -9.10 5.02 22.74
C VAL A 648 -8.83 4.86 24.23
N GLY A 649 -7.78 4.12 24.58
CA GLY A 649 -7.39 3.85 25.96
C GLY A 649 -5.91 3.52 26.10
N ASP A 650 -5.41 3.47 27.32
CA ASP A 650 -4.00 3.19 27.65
C ASP A 650 -3.81 1.91 28.47
N GLY A 651 -4.89 1.33 29.01
CA GLY A 651 -4.82 0.34 30.08
C GLY A 651 -5.50 -1.02 29.82
N VAL A 652 -5.13 -1.98 30.67
CA VAL A 652 -5.76 -3.32 30.78
C VAL A 652 -7.26 -3.21 31.07
N ASN A 653 -7.68 -2.18 31.79
CA ASN A 653 -9.09 -1.92 32.14
C ASN A 653 -9.95 -1.60 30.91
N ASP A 654 -9.34 -1.14 29.82
CA ASP A 654 -10.02 -0.79 28.58
C ASP A 654 -9.98 -1.90 27.53
N ALA A 655 -9.19 -2.96 27.75
CA ALA A 655 -9.06 -4.06 26.79
C ALA A 655 -10.41 -4.65 26.35
N PRO A 656 -11.42 -4.86 27.23
CA PRO A 656 -12.74 -5.32 26.80
C PRO A 656 -13.48 -4.32 25.89
N ALA A 657 -13.30 -3.01 26.14
CA ALA A 657 -13.93 -1.97 25.33
C ALA A 657 -13.20 -1.76 23.99
N LEU A 658 -11.86 -1.84 24.00
CA LEU A 658 -11.01 -1.82 22.81
C LEU A 658 -11.36 -2.97 21.87
N ALA A 659 -11.52 -4.18 22.39
CA ALA A 659 -11.88 -5.37 21.60
C ALA A 659 -13.35 -5.35 21.10
N GLN A 660 -14.24 -4.63 21.79
CA GLN A 660 -15.65 -4.50 21.38
C GLN A 660 -15.87 -3.41 20.33
N ALA A 661 -15.00 -2.40 20.29
CA ALA A 661 -15.06 -1.31 19.32
C ALA A 661 -14.85 -1.82 17.88
N ASP A 662 -15.32 -1.07 16.89
CA ASP A 662 -14.98 -1.36 15.49
C ASP A 662 -13.50 -1.06 15.22
N LEU A 663 -12.92 -0.13 16.00
CA LEU A 663 -11.50 0.19 15.98
C LEU A 663 -10.97 0.46 17.39
N GLY A 664 -10.09 -0.41 17.90
CA GLY A 664 -9.36 -0.17 19.14
C GLY A 664 -8.09 0.64 18.91
N VAL A 665 -7.90 1.74 19.66
CA VAL A 665 -6.69 2.57 19.62
C VAL A 665 -6.02 2.59 21.00
N ALA A 666 -4.80 2.06 21.10
CA ALA A 666 -4.01 2.12 22.32
C ALA A 666 -3.08 3.35 22.33
N ILE A 667 -2.90 4.00 23.49
CA ILE A 667 -1.96 5.11 23.71
C ILE A 667 -0.84 4.72 24.68
N GLY A 668 0.39 5.08 24.33
CA GLY A 668 1.58 4.94 25.16
C GLY A 668 2.16 3.53 25.13
N THR A 669 3.06 3.26 26.09
CA THR A 669 3.68 1.94 26.31
C THR A 669 2.77 0.97 27.07
N GLY A 670 1.44 1.18 27.01
CA GLY A 670 0.45 0.43 27.77
C GLY A 670 0.68 -1.08 27.70
N ALA A 671 0.50 -1.74 28.85
CA ALA A 671 0.79 -3.17 29.09
C ALA A 671 0.47 -4.07 27.89
N ASP A 672 1.27 -5.12 27.66
CA ASP A 672 1.20 -6.04 26.51
C ASP A 672 -0.24 -6.44 26.10
N VAL A 673 -1.16 -6.53 27.07
CA VAL A 673 -2.58 -6.81 26.88
C VAL A 673 -3.34 -5.73 26.08
N ALA A 674 -3.08 -4.45 26.32
CA ALA A 674 -3.70 -3.35 25.57
C ALA A 674 -3.13 -3.25 24.15
N LEU A 675 -1.82 -3.51 24.02
CA LEU A 675 -1.12 -3.65 22.75
C LEU A 675 -1.65 -4.81 21.92
N GLU A 676 -2.03 -5.94 22.55
CA GLU A 676 -2.67 -7.10 21.92
C GLU A 676 -4.15 -6.86 21.56
N ALA A 677 -4.87 -6.03 22.31
CA ALA A 677 -6.28 -5.75 22.07
C ALA A 677 -6.54 -4.62 21.05
N SER A 678 -5.54 -3.83 20.66
CA SER A 678 -5.70 -2.67 19.77
C SER A 678 -5.46 -2.98 18.29
N ASP A 679 -6.17 -2.26 17.43
CA ASP A 679 -5.97 -2.26 15.98
C ASP A 679 -4.92 -1.23 15.53
N ILE A 680 -4.86 -0.12 16.27
CA ILE A 680 -3.88 0.96 16.11
C ILE A 680 -3.22 1.21 17.47
N THR A 681 -1.90 1.34 17.48
CA THR A 681 -1.14 1.68 18.68
C THR A 681 -0.30 2.92 18.47
N LEU A 682 -0.37 3.82 19.44
CA LEU A 682 0.43 5.03 19.54
C LEU A 682 1.58 4.77 20.52
N VAL A 683 2.81 4.76 20.02
CA VAL A 683 3.99 4.53 20.87
C VAL A 683 4.19 5.68 21.86
N GLY A 684 3.92 6.91 21.40
CA GLY A 684 3.99 8.13 22.22
C GLY A 684 2.73 8.35 23.07
N GLY A 685 2.86 9.23 24.06
CA GLY A 685 1.76 9.60 24.95
C GLY A 685 0.87 10.72 24.43
N ASP A 686 1.25 11.41 23.35
CA ASP A 686 0.50 12.57 22.83
C ASP A 686 -0.82 12.15 22.12
N PRO A 687 -1.99 12.56 22.65
CA PRO A 687 -3.31 12.19 22.11
C PRO A 687 -3.59 12.77 20.72
N ARG A 688 -2.86 13.78 20.25
CA ARG A 688 -2.97 14.28 18.85
C ARG A 688 -2.59 13.20 17.83
N GLY A 689 -1.79 12.22 18.23
CA GLY A 689 -1.45 11.08 17.39
C GLY A 689 -2.68 10.28 16.94
N VAL A 690 -3.76 10.25 17.72
CA VAL A 690 -5.03 9.58 17.35
C VAL A 690 -5.63 10.23 16.11
N ALA A 691 -5.74 11.57 16.10
CA ALA A 691 -6.26 12.31 14.96
C ALA A 691 -5.36 12.13 13.72
N ALA A 692 -4.04 12.15 13.91
CA ALA A 692 -3.07 11.89 12.84
C ALA A 692 -3.19 10.47 12.26
N ALA A 693 -3.39 9.45 13.10
CA ALA A 693 -3.58 8.07 12.67
C ALA A 693 -4.85 7.89 11.84
N ILE A 694 -5.95 8.51 12.27
CA ILE A 694 -7.22 8.50 11.52
C ILE A 694 -7.04 9.24 10.19
N ALA A 695 -6.41 10.42 10.18
CA ALA A 695 -6.18 11.20 8.96
C ALA A 695 -5.30 10.45 7.95
N LEU A 696 -4.20 9.84 8.41
CA LEU A 696 -3.32 9.02 7.58
C LEU A 696 -4.06 7.79 7.01
N SER A 697 -4.86 7.12 7.84
CA SER A 697 -5.67 5.98 7.42
C SER A 697 -6.68 6.37 6.33
N ARG A 698 -7.38 7.49 6.54
CA ARG A 698 -8.31 8.06 5.55
C ARG A 698 -7.63 8.32 4.22
N ARG A 699 -6.47 9.00 4.25
CA ARG A 699 -5.70 9.32 3.04
C ARG A 699 -5.17 8.08 2.33
N THR A 700 -4.75 7.08 3.09
CA THR A 700 -4.29 5.79 2.54
C THR A 700 -5.42 5.09 1.81
N VAL A 701 -6.60 4.99 2.41
CA VAL A 701 -7.79 4.37 1.78
C VAL A 701 -8.28 5.16 0.57
N ASP A 702 -8.28 6.49 0.63
CA ASP A 702 -8.67 7.34 -0.51
C ASP A 702 -7.66 7.21 -1.67
N THR A 703 -6.37 7.01 -1.37
CA THR A 703 -5.33 6.69 -2.37
C THR A 703 -5.58 5.31 -2.99
N ILE A 704 -5.92 4.30 -2.19
CA ILE A 704 -6.27 2.95 -2.68
C ILE A 704 -7.48 3.01 -3.63
N LYS A 705 -8.55 3.71 -3.23
CA LYS A 705 -9.76 3.90 -4.05
C LYS A 705 -9.43 4.57 -5.38
N SER A 706 -8.63 5.64 -5.34
CA SER A 706 -8.21 6.37 -6.54
C SER A 706 -7.39 5.47 -7.46
N ASN A 707 -6.42 4.74 -6.91
CA ASN A 707 -5.58 3.81 -7.67
C ASN A 707 -6.42 2.70 -8.33
N LEU A 708 -7.35 2.09 -7.59
CA LEU A 708 -8.24 1.06 -8.13
C LEU A 708 -9.17 1.62 -9.21
N PHE A 709 -9.71 2.83 -9.02
CA PHE A 709 -10.53 3.50 -10.04
C PHE A 709 -9.74 3.67 -11.34
N TRP A 710 -8.54 4.24 -11.29
CA TRP A 710 -7.73 4.46 -12.50
C TRP A 710 -7.15 3.16 -13.09
N ALA A 711 -6.91 2.14 -12.27
CA ALA A 711 -6.48 0.82 -12.71
C ALA A 711 -7.54 0.07 -13.54
N PHE A 712 -8.81 0.49 -13.53
CA PHE A 712 -9.89 -0.11 -14.33
C PHE A 712 -10.54 0.87 -15.31
N ALA A 713 -10.72 2.15 -14.93
CA ALA A 713 -11.45 3.12 -15.73
C ALA A 713 -10.87 3.24 -17.15
N TYR A 714 -9.54 3.24 -17.27
CA TYR A 714 -8.89 3.31 -18.57
C TYR A 714 -9.11 2.04 -19.42
N ASN A 715 -9.06 0.85 -18.82
CA ASN A 715 -9.35 -0.40 -19.52
C ASN A 715 -10.82 -0.43 -19.99
N VAL A 716 -11.77 -0.06 -19.13
CA VAL A 716 -13.20 -0.02 -19.46
C VAL A 716 -13.48 0.94 -20.62
N ILE A 717 -12.82 2.10 -20.64
CA ILE A 717 -12.98 3.09 -21.72
C ILE A 717 -12.34 2.60 -23.03
N LEU A 718 -11.17 1.96 -22.96
CA LEU A 718 -10.44 1.57 -24.16
C LEU A 718 -10.80 0.21 -24.74
N ILE A 719 -11.45 -0.70 -24.00
CA ILE A 719 -11.94 -1.96 -24.55
C ILE A 719 -12.87 -1.72 -25.75
N PRO A 720 -13.90 -0.84 -25.67
CA PRO A 720 -14.72 -0.49 -26.83
C PRO A 720 -13.93 0.12 -27.99
N VAL A 721 -12.92 0.95 -27.69
CA VAL A 721 -12.03 1.56 -28.71
C VAL A 721 -11.25 0.47 -29.44
N ALA A 722 -10.66 -0.47 -28.69
CA ALA A 722 -9.92 -1.61 -29.22
C ALA A 722 -10.81 -2.61 -29.97
N ALA A 723 -12.07 -2.75 -29.56
CA ALA A 723 -13.05 -3.61 -30.21
C ALA A 723 -13.54 -3.08 -31.56
N GLY A 724 -13.20 -1.85 -31.93
CA GLY A 724 -13.59 -1.25 -33.21
C GLY A 724 -14.29 0.10 -33.12
N GLY A 725 -14.47 0.67 -31.93
CA GLY A 725 -15.09 1.99 -31.76
C GLY A 725 -14.31 3.10 -32.48
N LEU A 726 -12.98 3.00 -32.54
CA LEU A 726 -12.15 3.95 -33.31
C LEU A 726 -12.43 3.85 -34.81
N TYR A 727 -12.58 2.63 -35.32
CA TYR A 727 -12.81 2.37 -36.74
C TYR A 727 -14.10 3.03 -37.25
N LEU A 728 -15.16 3.00 -36.44
CA LEU A 728 -16.43 3.65 -36.78
C LEU A 728 -16.32 5.18 -36.93
N LEU A 729 -15.35 5.80 -36.25
CA LEU A 729 -15.18 7.25 -36.23
C LEU A 729 -14.12 7.73 -37.23
N THR A 730 -13.03 6.98 -37.39
CA THR A 730 -11.85 7.43 -38.14
C THR A 730 -11.45 6.53 -39.30
N GLY A 731 -11.99 5.30 -39.36
CA GLY A 731 -11.55 4.25 -40.28
C GLY A 731 -10.34 3.45 -39.80
N ASP A 732 -9.76 3.80 -38.64
CA ASP A 732 -8.53 3.18 -38.13
C ASP A 732 -8.75 2.27 -36.92
N LEU A 733 -7.90 1.25 -36.81
CA LEU A 733 -7.86 0.35 -35.65
C LEU A 733 -6.83 0.82 -34.60
N LEU A 734 -7.07 0.47 -33.34
CA LEU A 734 -6.11 0.74 -32.27
C LEU A 734 -4.85 -0.12 -32.44
N ASN A 735 -3.69 0.54 -32.56
CA ASN A 735 -2.40 -0.15 -32.62
C ASN A 735 -2.10 -0.88 -31.28
N PRO A 736 -1.86 -2.20 -31.30
CA PRO A 736 -1.55 -2.98 -30.09
C PRO A 736 -0.36 -2.47 -29.27
N GLY A 737 0.66 -1.88 -29.92
CA GLY A 737 1.81 -1.28 -29.26
C GLY A 737 1.44 -0.02 -28.46
N LEU A 738 0.56 0.83 -28.99
CA LEU A 738 0.03 2.00 -28.25
C LEU A 738 -0.84 1.55 -27.07
N ALA A 739 -1.63 0.48 -27.24
CA ALA A 739 -2.38 -0.13 -26.16
C ALA A 739 -1.46 -0.62 -25.03
N ALA A 740 -0.38 -1.33 -25.36
CA ALA A 740 0.62 -1.80 -24.39
C ALA A 740 1.34 -0.64 -23.67
N ALA A 741 1.70 0.43 -24.40
CA ALA A 741 2.33 1.63 -23.81
C ALA A 741 1.40 2.34 -22.81
N ALA A 742 0.11 2.48 -23.16
CA ALA A 742 -0.86 3.11 -22.28
C ALA A 742 -1.08 2.31 -20.97
N MET A 743 -0.98 0.98 -21.03
CA MET A 743 -1.02 0.14 -19.82
C MET A 743 0.20 0.33 -18.91
N ALA A 744 1.40 0.49 -19.48
CA ALA A 744 2.60 0.77 -18.70
C ALA A 744 2.47 2.10 -17.93
N LEU A 745 1.86 3.12 -18.55
CA LEU A 745 1.58 4.41 -17.92
C LEU A 745 0.56 4.32 -16.77
N SER A 746 -0.43 3.41 -16.87
CA SER A 746 -1.36 3.14 -15.77
C SER A 746 -0.63 2.65 -14.51
N SER A 747 0.30 1.70 -14.65
CA SER A 747 1.12 1.22 -13.52
C SER A 747 1.97 2.34 -12.91
N VAL A 748 2.55 3.22 -13.73
CA VAL A 748 3.30 4.39 -13.24
C VAL A 748 2.39 5.29 -12.41
N SER A 749 1.19 5.61 -12.91
CA SER A 749 0.25 6.50 -12.22
C SER A 749 -0.14 6.01 -10.82
N VAL A 750 -0.38 4.70 -10.67
CA VAL A 750 -0.75 4.07 -9.41
C VAL A 750 0.41 4.07 -8.43
N VAL A 751 1.62 3.74 -8.90
CA VAL A 751 2.81 3.72 -8.05
C VAL A 751 3.16 5.13 -7.58
N THR A 752 3.22 6.11 -8.49
CA THR A 752 3.59 7.48 -8.12
C THR A 752 2.54 8.12 -7.23
N ASN A 753 1.25 7.85 -7.45
CA ASN A 753 0.19 8.33 -6.56
C ASN A 753 0.32 7.75 -5.14
N SER A 754 0.65 6.46 -5.03
CA SER A 754 0.92 5.81 -3.72
C SER A 754 2.13 6.43 -3.01
N LEU A 755 3.18 6.78 -3.74
CA LEU A 755 4.39 7.41 -3.17
C LEU A 755 4.14 8.82 -2.62
N ARG A 756 3.07 9.50 -3.02
CA ARG A 756 2.69 10.82 -2.47
C ARG A 756 2.36 10.76 -0.98
N LEU A 757 1.98 9.59 -0.47
CA LEU A 757 1.76 9.38 0.97
C LEU A 757 3.03 9.60 1.82
N ARG A 758 4.24 9.48 1.24
CA ARG A 758 5.50 9.74 1.96
C ARG A 758 5.63 11.18 2.43
N ALA A 759 4.97 12.11 1.77
CA ALA A 759 5.02 13.54 2.10
C ALA A 759 4.08 13.92 3.25
N PHE A 760 3.27 13.00 3.76
CA PHE A 760 2.35 13.26 4.87
C PHE A 760 3.10 13.68 6.15
N ARG A 761 2.63 14.73 6.82
CA ARG A 761 3.17 15.22 8.09
C ARG A 761 2.09 15.25 9.17
N ARG A 762 2.49 15.09 10.44
CA ARG A 762 1.58 15.16 11.61
C ARG A 762 0.82 16.49 11.68
N GLN A 763 1.48 17.60 11.37
CA GLN A 763 0.86 18.95 11.32
C GLN A 763 -0.23 19.08 10.24
N ASP A 764 -0.27 18.17 9.26
CA ASP A 764 -1.33 18.16 8.26
C ASP A 764 -2.67 17.74 8.92
N ALA A 765 -2.67 17.03 10.06
CA ALA A 765 -3.88 16.58 10.76
C ALA A 765 -4.79 17.76 11.16
N ALA A 766 -4.23 18.84 11.73
CA ALA A 766 -4.94 20.06 12.06
C ALA A 766 -5.46 20.84 10.83
N SER A 767 -4.80 20.66 9.66
CA SER A 767 -5.17 21.31 8.41
C SER A 767 -6.39 20.65 7.73
N PHE A 768 -6.79 19.45 8.15
CA PHE A 768 -7.97 18.73 7.64
C PHE A 768 -9.29 19.24 8.24
N ARG A 769 -9.56 20.55 8.12
CA ARG A 769 -10.95 20.98 7.92
C ARG A 769 -11.46 20.22 6.69
N ARG A 770 -12.63 19.56 6.76
CA ARG A 770 -13.36 18.88 5.64
C ARG A 770 -12.62 19.10 4.31
N PRO A 771 -11.95 18.09 3.70
CA PRO A 771 -10.98 18.32 2.64
C PRO A 771 -11.58 19.31 1.66
N ALA A 772 -11.00 20.51 1.59
CA ALA A 772 -11.50 21.54 0.71
C ALA A 772 -11.60 20.91 -0.69
N PRO A 773 -12.64 21.24 -1.49
CA PRO A 773 -12.76 20.71 -2.85
C PRO A 773 -11.42 20.81 -3.62
N ALA A 774 -10.61 21.83 -3.32
CA ALA A 774 -9.25 22.03 -3.79
C ALA A 774 -8.25 20.87 -3.57
N ASP A 775 -8.22 20.20 -2.40
CA ASP A 775 -7.30 19.08 -2.16
C ASP A 775 -7.73 17.82 -2.90
N ARG A 776 -9.05 17.58 -2.97
CA ARG A 776 -9.63 16.53 -3.83
C ARG A 776 -9.32 16.83 -5.29
N VAL A 777 -9.46 18.08 -5.73
CA VAL A 777 -9.09 18.53 -7.08
C VAL A 777 -7.60 18.33 -7.33
N ARG A 778 -6.69 18.56 -6.37
CA ARG A 778 -5.24 18.35 -6.54
C ARG A 778 -4.88 16.87 -6.77
N ASP A 779 -5.49 15.97 -6.01
CA ASP A 779 -5.24 14.53 -6.15
C ASP A 779 -5.79 13.99 -7.47
N TRP A 780 -7.00 14.44 -7.83
CA TRP A 780 -7.61 14.12 -9.12
C TRP A 780 -6.89 14.80 -10.29
N SER A 781 -6.34 16.00 -10.11
CA SER A 781 -5.61 16.73 -11.16
C SER A 781 -4.25 16.11 -11.45
N TYR A 782 -3.59 15.48 -10.47
CA TYR A 782 -2.36 14.73 -10.71
C TYR A 782 -2.63 13.53 -11.62
N LEU A 783 -3.64 12.73 -11.28
CA LEU A 783 -4.02 11.54 -12.04
C LEU A 783 -4.62 11.91 -13.40
N ALA A 784 -5.45 12.95 -13.46
CA ALA A 784 -5.95 13.51 -14.71
C ALA A 784 -4.82 14.08 -15.56
N GLY A 785 -3.80 14.72 -14.95
CA GLY A 785 -2.62 15.19 -15.65
C GLY A 785 -1.83 14.06 -16.31
N ILE A 786 -1.64 12.94 -15.61
CA ILE A 786 -1.02 11.73 -16.19
C ILE A 786 -1.90 11.17 -17.32
N ALA A 787 -3.21 11.09 -17.13
CA ALA A 787 -4.14 10.65 -18.17
C ALA A 787 -4.11 11.56 -19.41
N VAL A 788 -4.01 12.88 -19.22
CA VAL A 788 -3.85 13.86 -20.30
C VAL A 788 -2.53 13.65 -21.02
N VAL A 789 -1.41 13.50 -20.31
CA VAL A 789 -0.10 13.22 -20.93
C VAL A 789 -0.16 11.91 -21.74
N ALA A 790 -0.73 10.84 -21.18
CA ALA A 790 -0.90 9.58 -21.87
C ALA A 790 -1.75 9.74 -23.14
N THR A 791 -2.85 10.50 -23.04
CA THR A 791 -3.74 10.80 -24.17
C THR A 791 -3.03 11.64 -25.23
N VAL A 792 -2.27 12.66 -24.84
CA VAL A 792 -1.50 13.51 -25.76
C VAL A 792 -0.43 12.69 -26.49
N VAL A 793 0.27 11.79 -25.79
CA VAL A 793 1.26 10.90 -26.43
C VAL A 793 0.56 9.94 -27.41
N ALA A 794 -0.56 9.35 -27.02
CA ALA A 794 -1.32 8.44 -27.88
C ALA A 794 -1.91 9.14 -29.12
N VAL A 795 -2.58 10.29 -28.93
CA VAL A 795 -3.16 11.11 -30.01
C VAL A 795 -2.07 11.73 -30.87
N GLY A 796 -0.97 12.19 -30.27
CA GLY A 796 0.18 12.71 -30.99
C GLY A 796 0.80 11.65 -31.90
N GLY A 797 1.06 10.45 -31.37
CA GLY A 797 1.56 9.31 -32.14
C GLY A 797 0.60 8.89 -33.26
N TYR A 798 -0.70 8.82 -32.96
CA TYR A 798 -1.73 8.52 -33.96
C TYR A 798 -1.84 9.60 -35.05
N SER A 799 -1.87 10.88 -34.68
CA SER A 799 -1.95 11.99 -35.63
C SER A 799 -0.72 12.10 -36.52
N TRP A 800 0.47 11.85 -35.96
CA TRP A 800 1.71 11.83 -36.71
C TRP A 800 1.71 10.69 -37.73
N SER A 801 1.29 9.49 -37.31
CA SER A 801 1.13 8.34 -38.19
C SER A 801 0.13 8.62 -39.32
N ARG A 802 -1.00 9.26 -39.02
CA ARG A 802 -2.05 9.54 -39.99
C ARG A 802 -1.66 10.64 -40.97
N ASN A 803 -1.12 11.77 -40.47
CA ASN A 803 -0.67 12.87 -41.33
C ASN A 803 0.45 12.44 -42.28
N ALA A 804 1.38 11.59 -41.81
CA ALA A 804 2.41 11.01 -42.68
C ALA A 804 1.81 10.14 -43.81
N ALA A 805 0.67 9.50 -43.56
CA ALA A 805 -0.04 8.73 -44.58
C ALA A 805 -0.85 9.64 -45.53
N ASP A 806 -1.54 10.66 -45.04
CA ASP A 806 -2.41 11.51 -45.86
C ASP A 806 -1.64 12.50 -46.76
N SER A 807 -0.38 12.81 -46.46
CA SER A 807 0.47 13.71 -47.26
C SER A 807 1.00 13.12 -48.58
N LEU A 808 0.65 11.88 -48.92
CA LEU A 808 1.19 11.19 -50.10
C LEU A 808 0.36 11.50 -51.35
N PRO A 809 0.97 11.89 -52.49
CA PRO A 809 0.29 12.00 -53.77
C PRO A 809 -0.41 10.68 -54.07
N THR A 810 -1.73 10.72 -54.28
CA THR A 810 -2.55 9.52 -54.47
C THR A 810 -3.16 9.52 -55.86
N ILE A 811 -3.05 8.39 -56.57
CA ILE A 811 -3.67 8.18 -57.88
C ILE A 811 -4.57 6.96 -57.83
N SER A 812 -5.76 7.05 -58.43
CA SER A 812 -6.72 5.94 -58.51
C SER A 812 -6.74 5.28 -59.88
N VAL A 813 -6.70 3.95 -59.88
CA VAL A 813 -6.82 3.09 -61.06
C VAL A 813 -7.99 2.14 -60.83
N GLU A 814 -8.95 2.10 -61.74
CA GLU A 814 -10.11 1.21 -61.63
C GLU A 814 -9.92 0.01 -62.57
N ALA A 815 -10.39 -1.17 -62.20
CA ALA A 815 -10.44 -2.35 -63.04
C ALA A 815 -11.90 -2.76 -63.27
N GLU A 816 -12.34 -2.74 -64.52
CA GLU A 816 -13.69 -3.11 -64.94
C GLU A 816 -13.64 -3.91 -66.25
N SER A 817 -14.41 -5.00 -66.33
CA SER A 817 -14.50 -5.89 -67.48
C SER A 817 -13.15 -6.40 -68.00
N LEU A 818 -12.26 -6.78 -67.07
CA LEU A 818 -10.89 -7.23 -67.34
C LEU A 818 -9.98 -6.17 -67.97
N ARG A 819 -10.24 -4.87 -67.77
CA ARG A 819 -9.43 -3.76 -68.29
C ARG A 819 -9.18 -2.70 -67.22
N TYR A 820 -8.04 -2.03 -67.30
CA TYR A 820 -7.77 -0.85 -66.47
C TYR A 820 -8.44 0.40 -67.03
N ALA A 821 -9.02 1.21 -66.14
CA ALA A 821 -9.62 2.50 -66.40
C ALA A 821 -9.00 3.55 -65.46
N PRO A 822 -8.30 4.58 -66.00
CA PRO A 822 -7.88 4.72 -67.40
C PRO A 822 -6.78 3.69 -67.79
N ALA A 823 -6.69 3.34 -69.07
CA ALA A 823 -5.71 2.38 -69.58
C ALA A 823 -4.26 2.88 -69.48
N ALA A 824 -4.07 4.20 -69.47
CA ALA A 824 -2.80 4.86 -69.18
C ALA A 824 -3.03 5.90 -68.08
N VAL A 825 -2.22 5.83 -67.02
CA VAL A 825 -2.33 6.63 -65.81
C VAL A 825 -1.07 7.47 -65.70
N HIS A 826 -1.21 8.80 -65.67
CA HIS A 826 -0.07 9.72 -65.57
C HIS A 826 0.16 10.17 -64.13
N LEU A 827 1.40 10.04 -63.66
CA LEU A 827 1.86 10.43 -62.34
C LEU A 827 2.97 11.48 -62.48
N ALA A 828 2.72 12.70 -62.03
CA ALA A 828 3.74 13.71 -61.86
C ALA A 828 4.48 13.49 -60.54
N ALA A 829 5.69 12.94 -60.59
CA ALA A 829 6.50 12.67 -59.40
C ALA A 829 8.00 12.67 -59.74
N GLN A 830 8.83 13.16 -58.82
CA GLN A 830 10.28 13.15 -58.97
C GLN A 830 10.89 11.85 -58.43
N PRO A 831 12.04 11.40 -58.97
CA PRO A 831 12.80 10.32 -58.35
C PRO A 831 13.11 10.66 -56.89
N GLY A 832 12.60 9.84 -55.97
CA GLY A 832 12.65 10.06 -54.54
C GLY A 832 11.30 10.39 -53.90
N ASP A 833 10.26 10.77 -54.66
CA ASP A 833 8.94 11.03 -54.10
C ASP A 833 8.24 9.72 -53.71
N LEU A 834 7.49 9.75 -52.60
CA LEU A 834 6.72 8.62 -52.13
C LEU A 834 5.28 8.80 -52.59
N VAL A 835 4.76 7.85 -53.35
CA VAL A 835 3.48 7.97 -54.06
C VAL A 835 2.59 6.80 -53.67
N ARG A 836 1.29 7.07 -53.58
CA ARG A 836 0.26 6.08 -53.36
C ARG A 836 -0.54 5.86 -54.64
N VAL A 837 -0.77 4.61 -55.01
CA VAL A 837 -1.71 4.23 -56.06
C VAL A 837 -2.81 3.41 -55.42
N SER A 838 -4.04 3.91 -55.46
CA SER A 838 -5.22 3.13 -55.14
C SER A 838 -5.67 2.39 -56.40
N PHE A 839 -6.03 1.14 -56.22
CA PHE A 839 -6.58 0.30 -57.27
C PHE A 839 -7.95 -0.19 -56.82
N THR A 840 -8.99 0.00 -57.62
CA THR A 840 -10.38 -0.39 -57.31
C THR A 840 -10.83 -1.50 -58.24
N ASN A 841 -11.26 -2.63 -57.69
CA ASN A 841 -11.73 -3.78 -58.44
C ASN A 841 -13.25 -3.73 -58.55
N HIS A 842 -13.80 -3.47 -59.74
CA HIS A 842 -15.23 -3.51 -60.00
C HIS A 842 -15.73 -4.87 -60.53
N ASP A 843 -14.81 -5.80 -60.84
CA ASP A 843 -15.11 -7.11 -61.38
C ASP A 843 -15.47 -8.14 -60.29
N GLU A 844 -16.26 -9.16 -60.64
CA GLU A 844 -16.71 -10.20 -59.68
C GLU A 844 -15.58 -11.17 -59.25
N VAL A 845 -14.40 -11.05 -59.84
CA VAL A 845 -13.26 -11.96 -59.64
C VAL A 845 -12.11 -11.27 -58.92
N PHE A 846 -11.25 -12.07 -58.28
CA PHE A 846 -10.06 -11.57 -57.60
C PHE A 846 -9.04 -11.03 -58.59
N HIS A 847 -8.46 -9.86 -58.28
CA HIS A 847 -7.33 -9.30 -59.00
C HIS A 847 -6.15 -9.09 -58.07
N ASP A 848 -4.98 -9.37 -58.60
CA ASP A 848 -3.70 -9.17 -57.93
C ASP A 848 -2.86 -8.29 -58.84
N TRP A 849 -2.73 -7.02 -58.49
CA TRP A 849 -2.16 -6.01 -59.37
C TRP A 849 -0.71 -5.77 -59.03
N SER A 850 0.11 -5.60 -60.05
CA SER A 850 1.51 -5.28 -59.91
C SER A 850 1.91 -4.23 -60.95
N VAL A 851 2.81 -3.33 -60.57
CA VAL A 851 3.52 -2.49 -61.54
C VAL A 851 4.85 -3.17 -61.88
N VAL A 852 4.99 -3.64 -63.12
CA VAL A 852 6.21 -4.28 -63.62
C VAL A 852 7.38 -3.32 -63.50
N GLY A 853 8.42 -3.73 -62.78
CA GLY A 853 9.62 -2.92 -62.56
C GLY A 853 9.57 -2.01 -61.32
N ILE A 854 8.47 -2.02 -60.56
CA ILE A 854 8.38 -1.36 -59.24
C ILE A 854 8.05 -2.42 -58.16
N PRO A 855 9.05 -2.90 -57.41
CA PRO A 855 8.90 -4.04 -56.49
C PRO A 855 7.82 -3.88 -55.41
N ASP A 856 7.61 -2.65 -54.91
CA ASP A 856 6.68 -2.35 -53.81
C ASP A 856 5.28 -1.93 -54.29
N ALA A 857 5.01 -2.03 -55.60
CA ALA A 857 3.74 -1.63 -56.19
C ALA A 857 2.86 -2.86 -56.51
N HIS A 858 2.74 -3.76 -55.53
CA HIS A 858 1.93 -4.97 -55.62
C HIS A 858 0.77 -4.90 -54.62
N VAL A 859 -0.47 -5.09 -55.08
CA VAL A 859 -1.63 -5.09 -54.20
C VAL A 859 -2.76 -5.93 -54.76
N SER A 860 -3.41 -6.70 -53.89
CA SER A 860 -4.55 -7.54 -54.24
C SER A 860 -5.87 -6.91 -53.81
N ALA A 861 -6.89 -7.06 -54.65
CA ALA A 861 -8.25 -6.65 -54.38
C ALA A 861 -9.24 -7.71 -54.88
N ARG A 862 -10.15 -8.12 -53.99
CA ARG A 862 -11.33 -8.91 -54.35
C ARG A 862 -12.40 -8.01 -54.99
N ALA A 863 -13.45 -8.63 -55.51
CA ALA A 863 -14.59 -7.93 -56.09
C ALA A 863 -15.13 -6.81 -55.19
N GLY A 864 -15.24 -5.61 -55.76
CA GLY A 864 -15.71 -4.40 -55.09
C GLY A 864 -14.70 -3.75 -54.12
N GLN A 865 -13.46 -4.23 -54.03
CA GLN A 865 -12.46 -3.70 -53.11
C GLN A 865 -11.58 -2.63 -53.76
N MET A 866 -11.26 -1.61 -52.97
CA MET A 866 -10.15 -0.72 -53.24
C MET A 866 -8.95 -1.17 -52.39
N ALA A 867 -7.80 -1.39 -53.03
CA ALA A 867 -6.56 -1.71 -52.37
C ALA A 867 -5.49 -0.68 -52.74
N MET A 868 -4.59 -0.35 -51.82
CA MET A 868 -3.61 0.73 -52.02
C MET A 868 -2.19 0.18 -52.00
N ALA A 869 -1.44 0.48 -53.06
CA ALA A 869 0.02 0.30 -53.07
C ALA A 869 0.68 1.65 -52.77
N THR A 870 1.70 1.66 -51.94
CA THR A 870 2.52 2.87 -51.72
C THR A 870 3.96 2.52 -52.07
N PHE A 871 4.53 3.21 -53.03
CA PHE A 871 5.89 2.98 -53.50
C PHE A 871 6.61 4.31 -53.71
N ARG A 872 7.94 4.25 -53.64
CA ARG A 872 8.78 5.42 -53.92
C ARG A 872 9.18 5.40 -55.39
N VAL A 873 9.06 6.54 -56.06
CA VAL A 873 9.44 6.69 -57.47
C VAL A 873 10.95 6.62 -57.58
N LEU A 874 11.46 5.59 -58.26
CA LEU A 874 12.92 5.39 -58.43
C LEU A 874 13.45 5.98 -59.74
N GLN A 875 12.61 5.96 -60.78
CA GLN A 875 12.92 6.45 -62.11
C GLN A 875 11.62 6.87 -62.81
N THR A 876 11.72 7.89 -63.66
CA THR A 876 10.62 8.36 -64.51
C THR A 876 10.59 7.54 -65.80
N GLY A 877 9.39 7.24 -66.30
CA GLY A 877 9.20 6.37 -67.47
C GLY A 877 7.83 5.70 -67.46
N SER A 878 7.57 4.87 -68.47
CA SER A 878 6.35 4.07 -68.58
C SER A 878 6.58 2.67 -68.00
N PHE A 879 5.71 2.26 -67.10
CA PHE A 879 5.70 0.95 -66.44
C PHE A 879 4.40 0.23 -66.76
N GLU A 880 4.45 -1.08 -66.95
CA GLU A 880 3.24 -1.87 -67.20
C GLU A 880 2.51 -2.19 -65.91
N LEU A 881 1.20 -1.99 -65.89
CA LEU A 881 0.28 -2.48 -64.87
C LEU A 881 -0.23 -3.83 -65.36
N TRP A 882 -0.05 -4.88 -64.59
CA TRP A 882 -0.58 -6.20 -64.93
C TRP A 882 -1.25 -6.86 -63.74
N CYS A 883 -2.21 -7.73 -64.04
CA CYS A 883 -2.79 -8.64 -63.06
C CYS A 883 -2.03 -9.97 -63.07
N THR A 884 -1.40 -10.32 -61.94
CA THR A 884 -0.59 -11.54 -61.76
C THR A 884 -1.42 -12.82 -61.63
N VAL A 885 -2.76 -12.69 -61.52
CA VAL A 885 -3.69 -13.84 -61.53
C VAL A 885 -3.58 -14.60 -62.87
N PRO A 886 -3.34 -15.93 -62.84
CA PRO A 886 -3.20 -16.73 -64.06
C PRO A 886 -4.39 -16.59 -65.01
N GLY A 887 -4.12 -16.28 -66.29
CA GLY A 887 -5.13 -16.10 -67.35
C GLY A 887 -5.78 -14.71 -67.41
N HIS A 888 -5.68 -13.88 -66.36
CA HIS A 888 -6.24 -12.52 -66.38
C HIS A 888 -5.43 -11.55 -67.25
N TRP A 889 -4.11 -11.71 -67.24
CA TRP A 889 -3.21 -10.93 -68.12
C TRP A 889 -3.44 -11.26 -69.61
N GLU A 890 -3.60 -12.56 -69.94
CA GLU A 890 -3.88 -13.03 -71.32
C GLU A 890 -5.23 -12.53 -71.82
N ALA A 891 -6.18 -12.30 -70.91
CA ALA A 891 -7.51 -11.79 -71.20
C ALA A 891 -7.58 -10.25 -71.37
N GLY A 892 -6.45 -9.54 -71.25
CA GLY A 892 -6.35 -8.10 -71.54
C GLY A 892 -6.27 -7.17 -70.33
N MET A 893 -6.04 -7.71 -69.12
CA MET A 893 -5.83 -6.89 -67.90
C MET A 893 -4.42 -6.32 -67.83
N VAL A 894 -4.13 -5.41 -68.77
CA VAL A 894 -2.85 -4.71 -68.91
C VAL A 894 -3.11 -3.21 -69.05
N GLY A 895 -2.37 -2.40 -68.32
CA GLY A 895 -2.44 -0.95 -68.33
C GLY A 895 -1.04 -0.34 -68.31
N THR A 896 -0.95 0.98 -68.29
CA THR A 896 0.34 1.67 -68.27
C THR A 896 0.35 2.75 -67.19
N LEU A 897 1.32 2.72 -66.29
CA LEU A 897 1.64 3.80 -65.37
C LEU A 897 2.77 4.63 -65.98
N VAL A 898 2.52 5.87 -66.36
CA VAL A 898 3.52 6.81 -66.87
C VAL A 898 3.92 7.75 -65.75
N ILE A 899 5.18 7.72 -65.35
CA ILE A 899 5.73 8.61 -64.32
C ILE A 899 6.56 9.69 -65.02
N ASP A 900 6.00 10.90 -65.09
CA ASP A 900 6.60 12.05 -65.73
C ASP A 900 7.21 12.99 -64.68
N ARG A 901 8.30 13.68 -65.04
CA ARG A 901 8.78 14.82 -64.24
C ARG A 901 7.72 15.91 -64.40
N GLY A 902 6.88 16.12 -63.38
CA GLY A 902 5.88 17.18 -63.42
C GLY A 902 6.52 18.48 -63.90
N GLU A 903 5.93 19.12 -64.91
CA GLU A 903 6.30 20.49 -65.27
C GLU A 903 5.96 21.38 -64.07
N SER A 904 6.96 22.15 -63.62
CA SER A 904 6.88 23.01 -62.44
C SER A 904 5.81 24.08 -62.54
#